data_AF-A0A397ZVM6-F1
#
_entry.id   AF-A0A397ZVM6-F1
#
_cell.length_a   1.000
_cell.length_b   1.000
_cell.length_c   1.000
_cell.angle_alpha   90.00
_cell.angle_beta   90.00
_cell.angle_gamma   90.00
#
_symmetry.space_group_name_H-M   'P 1'
#
loop_
_entity.id
_entity.type
_entity.pdbx_description
1 polymer ?
#
loop_
_entity_poly.entity_id
_entity_poly.type
_entity_poly.pdbx_seq_one_letter_code
_entity_poly.pdbx_strand_id
1 'polypeptide(L)'
;MTKLAYLHEPGVLLNLKARYNANEIYTYTGNILIAVNPFKRLPHLYGNDIMEQYKGSDFGELSPHPFAVADSAYRKMINEGVSQAILVSGESGAGKTESTKMLMQYLAFMGGKAQTEGRSVEQQVLESNPVLEAFGNAKTVKNNNSSRFGKFVEIQFNHMGRISGAAIRTYLLERSRVCQVSDPERNYHCFYMLCAAPEQEIERYKLGEPSTFHYLNQSNCYSLSALDDAKEYLATRKAMEVVGISSEEQDAIFRTVAAILHLGNIEFEKGEEADAAEPKDDKSRFHLKVAAELFMCDEKALEDSLCKRVMVTRGESITKSLDPGSAALSRDALAKIPTSFFGRMTQGFRSPSSGSLSGDVVQQVDAKVPALLFKQQLTAYVETIYGIVQENVKRELEPVLLSCIQGLKDSSNEPSSDDLPAQSSEQNSPAKSSEQNSPAKPSEDKIPPEKLPEGSSPEKPSEEEDPHAKISEENTPAKPSADNAPEETWQGIIDLLNRLLGTLQKNYVPLFLAQKIFSQTFQGINVQVFNSLMQQECCTFNMGKRVNAFLNELEAWCSLATEEFVGSSWDELKHTRQAVGILVTEQKSTITYDDLTTNLCPALSTQQLYRICTLCKIDDDKDQNVSPDVVSNLKLLITDEDEDSRSFSLDNDSSIPFAADEISNCMQEKEFTNVKAAIELADNPNFHFLKD
;
A
#
# COMPACT_ATOMS: atom_id res chain seq x y z
N MET A 1 16.82 -4.63 -10.39
CA MET A 1 15.66 -5.53 -10.57
C MET A 1 14.86 -5.24 -11.83
N THR A 2 14.75 -3.99 -12.30
CA THR A 2 14.12 -3.63 -13.59
C THR A 2 14.74 -4.26 -14.86
N LYS A 3 15.84 -5.02 -14.74
CA LYS A 3 16.46 -5.82 -15.82
C LYS A 3 16.13 -7.32 -15.73
N LEU A 4 15.25 -7.74 -14.81
CA LEU A 4 14.78 -9.13 -14.74
C LEU A 4 13.76 -9.39 -15.86
N ALA A 5 13.91 -10.50 -16.58
CA ALA A 5 12.97 -10.90 -17.64
C ALA A 5 11.57 -11.25 -17.12
N TYR A 6 11.48 -11.68 -15.86
CA TYR A 6 10.23 -11.97 -15.16
C TYR A 6 10.26 -11.31 -13.78
N LEU A 7 9.23 -10.53 -13.44
CA LEU A 7 9.15 -9.74 -12.21
C LEU A 7 8.09 -10.29 -11.26
N HIS A 8 8.38 -11.44 -10.65
CA HIS A 8 7.52 -12.12 -9.66
C HIS A 8 8.24 -12.30 -8.31
N GLU A 9 7.49 -12.53 -7.23
CA GLU A 9 8.01 -12.72 -5.85
C GLU A 9 9.23 -13.70 -5.82
N PRO A 10 9.17 -14.93 -6.40
CA PRO A 10 10.33 -15.83 -6.44
C PRO A 10 11.57 -15.30 -7.19
N GLY A 11 11.39 -14.53 -8.28
CA GLY A 11 12.50 -14.03 -9.10
C GLY A 11 13.22 -12.86 -8.42
N VAL A 12 12.45 -11.98 -7.77
CA VAL A 12 12.96 -10.94 -6.87
C VAL A 12 13.74 -11.57 -5.71
N LEU A 13 13.16 -12.57 -5.04
CA LEU A 13 13.80 -13.26 -3.91
C LEU A 13 15.07 -14.01 -4.33
N LEU A 14 15.07 -14.71 -5.46
CA LEU A 14 16.24 -15.41 -5.98
C LEU A 14 17.39 -14.45 -6.31
N ASN A 15 17.08 -13.33 -6.98
CA ASN A 15 18.06 -12.27 -7.23
C ASN A 15 18.64 -11.70 -5.93
N LEU A 16 17.80 -11.43 -4.93
CA LEU A 16 18.26 -10.93 -3.63
C LEU A 16 19.11 -11.97 -2.87
N LYS A 17 18.71 -13.26 -2.84
CA LYS A 17 19.49 -14.35 -2.22
C LYS A 17 20.85 -14.52 -2.90
N ALA A 18 20.90 -14.51 -4.23
CA ALA A 18 22.15 -14.64 -4.98
C ALA A 18 23.13 -13.49 -4.68
N ARG A 19 22.65 -12.24 -4.70
CA ARG A 19 23.46 -11.05 -4.37
C ARG A 19 23.91 -11.05 -2.91
N TYR A 20 23.02 -11.38 -1.98
CA TYR A 20 23.31 -11.48 -0.55
C TYR A 20 24.40 -12.53 -0.26
N ASN A 21 24.35 -13.69 -0.91
CA ASN A 21 25.37 -14.74 -0.78
C ASN A 21 26.75 -14.29 -1.27
N ALA A 22 26.81 -13.39 -2.27
CA ALA A 22 28.04 -12.73 -2.71
C ALA A 22 28.51 -11.58 -1.80
N ASN A 23 27.76 -11.26 -0.73
CA ASN A 23 27.88 -10.06 0.13
C ASN A 23 27.48 -8.74 -0.55
N GLU A 24 26.88 -8.78 -1.73
CA GLU A 24 26.34 -7.60 -2.43
C GLU A 24 24.95 -7.22 -1.87
N ILE A 25 24.94 -6.69 -0.63
CA ILE A 25 23.73 -6.40 0.15
C ILE A 25 22.77 -5.35 -0.45
N TYR A 26 23.22 -4.62 -1.47
CA TYR A 26 22.49 -3.50 -2.07
C TYR A 26 21.97 -3.87 -3.47
N THR A 27 20.76 -3.42 -3.82
CA THR A 27 20.11 -3.71 -5.11
C THR A 27 19.18 -2.57 -5.56
N TYR A 28 19.35 -2.05 -6.77
CA TYR A 28 18.42 -1.05 -7.34
C TYR A 28 17.10 -1.66 -7.84
N THR A 29 16.01 -0.93 -7.66
CA THR A 29 14.74 -1.14 -8.36
C THR A 29 14.16 0.22 -8.80
N GLY A 30 14.30 0.53 -10.09
CA GLY A 30 14.18 1.92 -10.57
C GLY A 30 15.11 2.84 -9.78
N ASN A 31 14.56 3.95 -9.27
CA ASN A 31 15.29 4.92 -8.45
C ASN A 31 15.37 4.54 -6.95
N ILE A 32 14.79 3.40 -6.55
CA ILE A 32 14.77 2.94 -5.15
C ILE A 32 15.96 2.00 -4.91
N LEU A 33 16.64 2.17 -3.77
CA LEU A 33 17.70 1.27 -3.29
C LEU A 33 17.13 0.32 -2.23
N ILE A 34 17.20 -0.98 -2.48
CA ILE A 34 16.97 -2.02 -1.48
C ILE A 34 18.31 -2.34 -0.78
N ALA A 35 18.28 -2.45 0.54
CA ALA A 35 19.38 -2.88 1.38
C ALA A 35 18.95 -4.08 2.24
N VAL A 36 19.73 -5.16 2.22
CA VAL A 36 19.49 -6.36 3.03
C VAL A 36 20.52 -6.42 4.16
N ASN A 37 20.09 -6.38 5.42
CA ASN A 37 21.04 -6.35 6.55
C ASN A 37 21.92 -7.62 6.58
N PRO A 38 23.26 -7.52 6.48
CA PRO A 38 24.16 -8.68 6.48
C PRO A 38 24.42 -9.29 7.86
N PHE A 39 24.01 -8.62 8.94
CA PHE A 39 24.34 -8.97 10.34
C PHE A 39 25.85 -9.12 10.66
N LYS A 40 26.73 -8.66 9.75
CA LYS A 40 28.20 -8.64 9.89
C LYS A 40 28.77 -7.36 9.29
N ARG A 41 29.97 -6.95 9.71
CA ARG A 41 30.66 -5.77 9.16
C ARG A 41 31.23 -6.08 7.77
N LEU A 42 30.97 -5.20 6.81
CA LEU A 42 31.51 -5.24 5.43
C LEU A 42 32.31 -3.94 5.16
N PRO A 43 33.49 -3.75 5.78
CA PRO A 43 34.19 -2.46 5.78
C PRO A 43 34.65 -2.00 4.39
N HIS A 44 34.87 -2.93 3.46
CA HIS A 44 35.30 -2.65 2.08
C HIS A 44 34.23 -1.92 1.23
N LEU A 45 32.99 -1.80 1.71
CA LEU A 45 31.93 -1.03 1.02
C LEU A 45 31.96 0.47 1.38
N TYR A 46 32.62 0.86 2.47
CA TYR A 46 32.46 2.19 3.09
C TYR A 46 33.79 2.95 3.25
N GLY A 47 34.82 2.57 2.48
CA GLY A 47 36.10 3.26 2.47
C GLY A 47 36.05 4.64 1.80
N ASN A 48 37.00 5.51 2.13
CA ASN A 48 37.14 6.84 1.48
C ASN A 48 37.42 6.72 -0.03
N ASP A 49 38.12 5.66 -0.42
CA ASP A 49 38.36 5.24 -1.80
C ASP A 49 37.06 4.88 -2.54
N ILE A 50 36.07 4.30 -1.83
CA ILE A 50 34.73 4.07 -2.37
C ILE A 50 33.96 5.38 -2.46
N MET A 51 34.10 6.30 -1.48
CA MET A 51 33.45 7.60 -1.53
C MET A 51 33.97 8.49 -2.68
N GLU A 52 35.27 8.50 -2.96
CA GLU A 52 35.82 9.16 -4.16
C GLU A 52 35.36 8.50 -5.48
N GLN A 53 35.03 7.20 -5.50
CA GLN A 53 34.50 6.53 -6.69
C GLN A 53 33.06 6.95 -7.04
N TYR A 54 32.16 7.10 -6.06
CA TYR A 54 30.77 7.50 -6.32
C TYR A 54 30.58 9.01 -6.60
N LYS A 55 31.64 9.81 -6.42
CA LYS A 55 31.65 11.27 -6.46
C LYS A 55 31.38 11.83 -7.85
N GLY A 56 30.12 12.19 -8.10
CA GLY A 56 29.67 12.71 -9.39
C GLY A 56 29.39 11.66 -10.46
N SER A 57 29.56 10.35 -10.18
CA SER A 57 29.14 9.27 -11.09
C SER A 57 27.62 9.20 -11.20
N ASP A 58 27.10 8.87 -12.38
CA ASP A 58 25.65 8.92 -12.60
C ASP A 58 24.90 7.72 -12.01
N PHE A 59 23.64 7.95 -11.64
CA PHE A 59 22.86 6.99 -10.88
C PHE A 59 22.60 5.71 -11.70
N GLY A 60 23.23 4.61 -11.28
CA GLY A 60 23.17 3.32 -11.98
C GLY A 60 24.32 3.06 -12.97
N GLU A 61 25.28 3.98 -13.11
CA GLU A 61 26.57 3.74 -13.76
C GLU A 61 27.42 2.76 -12.95
N LEU A 62 27.55 3.04 -11.64
CA LEU A 62 28.20 2.18 -10.65
C LEU A 62 27.19 1.23 -9.97
N SER A 63 27.74 0.25 -9.25
CA SER A 63 27.00 -0.74 -8.47
C SER A 63 25.98 -0.10 -7.49
N PRO A 64 24.96 -0.86 -7.05
CA PRO A 64 24.00 -0.37 -6.06
C PRO A 64 24.68 0.02 -4.74
N HIS A 65 24.53 1.29 -4.32
CA HIS A 65 25.11 1.77 -3.06
C HIS A 65 24.38 3.00 -2.50
N PRO A 66 24.32 3.19 -1.16
CA PRO A 66 23.77 4.41 -0.56
C PRO A 66 24.48 5.69 -1.01
N PHE A 67 25.78 5.60 -1.31
CA PHE A 67 26.58 6.73 -1.79
C PHE A 67 26.05 7.29 -3.11
N ALA A 68 25.60 6.45 -4.06
CA ALA A 68 24.96 6.91 -5.30
C ALA A 68 23.62 7.65 -5.05
N VAL A 69 22.86 7.23 -4.03
CA VAL A 69 21.61 7.91 -3.63
C VAL A 69 21.94 9.28 -3.01
N ALA A 70 22.93 9.34 -2.12
CA ALA A 70 23.39 10.57 -1.48
C ALA A 70 24.03 11.55 -2.48
N ASP A 71 24.81 11.05 -3.44
CA ASP A 71 25.44 11.85 -4.50
C ASP A 71 24.41 12.46 -5.45
N SER A 72 23.46 11.65 -5.93
CA SER A 72 22.35 12.10 -6.77
C SER A 72 21.51 13.17 -6.06
N ALA A 73 21.16 12.98 -4.78
CA ALA A 73 20.48 13.99 -3.98
C ALA A 73 21.33 15.27 -3.80
N TYR A 74 22.61 15.13 -3.43
CA TYR A 74 23.50 16.28 -3.24
C TYR A 74 23.68 17.09 -4.53
N ARG A 75 23.93 16.45 -5.68
CA ARG A 75 24.03 17.15 -6.97
C ARG A 75 22.75 17.84 -7.37
N LYS A 76 21.57 17.23 -7.18
CA LYS A 76 20.28 17.90 -7.43
C LYS A 76 20.08 19.13 -6.56
N MET A 77 20.35 19.02 -5.26
CA MET A 77 20.26 20.14 -4.32
C MET A 77 21.14 21.33 -4.76
N ILE A 78 22.37 21.07 -5.22
CA ILE A 78 23.30 22.12 -5.67
C ILE A 78 22.96 22.67 -7.06
N ASN A 79 22.57 21.81 -8.00
CA ASN A 79 22.35 22.20 -9.40
C ASN A 79 20.96 22.81 -9.65
N GLU A 80 19.93 22.31 -8.97
CA GLU A 80 18.53 22.73 -9.13
C GLU A 80 18.13 23.77 -8.06
N GLY A 81 18.89 23.89 -6.96
CA GLY A 81 18.58 24.76 -5.82
C GLY A 81 17.42 24.26 -4.94
N VAL A 82 16.95 23.03 -5.14
CA VAL A 82 15.77 22.46 -4.49
C VAL A 82 16.16 21.51 -3.35
N SER A 83 15.59 21.72 -2.16
CA SER A 83 15.77 20.85 -0.99
C SER A 83 15.38 19.40 -1.28
N GLN A 84 16.23 18.44 -0.91
CA GLN A 84 16.03 17.02 -1.15
C GLN A 84 15.73 16.26 0.15
N ALA A 85 15.08 15.10 0.04
CA ALA A 85 14.81 14.21 1.17
C ALA A 85 15.06 12.75 0.77
N ILE A 86 15.70 11.98 1.65
CA ILE A 86 15.95 10.53 1.46
C ILE A 86 15.18 9.78 2.54
N LEU A 87 14.18 8.98 2.13
CA LEU A 87 13.38 8.17 3.04
C LEU A 87 14.02 6.78 3.22
N VAL A 88 14.25 6.38 4.47
CA VAL A 88 14.81 5.06 4.82
C VAL A 88 13.76 4.26 5.61
N SER A 89 13.07 3.35 4.93
CA SER A 89 12.00 2.49 5.48
C SER A 89 12.49 1.08 5.82
N GLY A 90 11.60 0.23 6.37
CA GLY A 90 11.89 -1.16 6.76
C GLY A 90 11.56 -1.45 8.23
N GLU A 91 11.55 -2.73 8.61
CA GLU A 91 11.23 -3.19 9.97
C GLU A 91 12.28 -2.80 11.04
N SER A 92 12.00 -3.10 12.32
CA SER A 92 13.05 -3.06 13.36
C SER A 92 14.12 -4.09 13.04
N GLY A 93 15.39 -3.78 13.34
CA GLY A 93 16.54 -4.62 12.96
C GLY A 93 16.93 -4.58 11.48
N ALA A 94 16.13 -4.02 10.56
CA ALA A 94 16.41 -3.99 9.12
C ALA A 94 17.59 -3.10 8.67
N GLY A 95 18.37 -2.53 9.59
CA GLY A 95 19.57 -1.75 9.27
C GLY A 95 19.35 -0.27 8.92
N LYS A 96 18.13 0.27 9.10
CA LYS A 96 17.78 1.68 8.83
C LYS A 96 18.81 2.68 9.38
N THR A 97 19.11 2.58 10.68
CA THR A 97 20.01 3.49 11.38
C THR A 97 21.44 3.48 10.83
N GLU A 98 21.97 2.29 10.49
CA GLU A 98 23.31 2.18 9.89
C GLU A 98 23.31 2.74 8.46
N SER A 99 22.27 2.48 7.66
CA SER A 99 22.12 3.06 6.32
C SER A 99 22.05 4.60 6.36
N THR A 100 21.33 5.17 7.33
CA THR A 100 21.30 6.63 7.57
C THR A 100 22.69 7.17 7.95
N LYS A 101 23.47 6.44 8.77
CA LYS A 101 24.86 6.81 9.08
C LYS A 101 25.73 6.83 7.80
N MET A 102 25.60 5.84 6.90
CA MET A 102 26.37 5.81 5.65
C MET A 102 26.00 6.98 4.72
N LEU A 103 24.71 7.30 4.60
CA LEU A 103 24.24 8.47 3.84
C LEU A 103 24.82 9.78 4.41
N MET A 104 24.80 9.93 5.74
CA MET A 104 25.36 11.12 6.41
C MET A 104 26.87 11.26 6.21
N GLN A 105 27.64 10.16 6.31
CA GLN A 105 29.09 10.17 6.10
C GLN A 105 29.45 10.63 4.68
N TYR A 106 28.72 10.14 3.66
CA TYR A 106 28.92 10.59 2.29
C TYR A 106 28.58 12.08 2.11
N LEU A 107 27.45 12.54 2.66
CA LEU A 107 27.05 13.95 2.63
C LEU A 107 28.07 14.87 3.34
N ALA A 108 28.70 14.39 4.41
CA ALA A 108 29.78 15.09 5.11
C ALA A 108 31.09 15.13 4.33
N PHE A 109 31.43 14.03 3.65
CA PHE A 109 32.55 13.97 2.72
C PHE A 109 32.37 14.96 1.55
N MET A 110 31.18 15.01 0.94
CA MET A 110 30.86 15.95 -0.14
C MET A 110 30.83 17.41 0.31
N GLY A 111 30.23 17.70 1.47
CA GLY A 111 30.17 19.06 2.02
C GLY A 111 31.48 19.57 2.63
N GLY A 112 32.45 18.69 2.85
CA GLY A 112 33.77 19.01 3.39
C GLY A 112 33.75 19.48 4.85
N LYS A 113 34.95 19.56 5.44
CA LYS A 113 35.12 20.05 6.82
C LYS A 113 35.24 21.58 6.82
N ALA A 114 34.51 22.23 7.74
CA ALA A 114 34.74 23.64 8.05
C ALA A 114 36.16 23.82 8.60
N GLN A 115 36.83 24.92 8.24
CA GLN A 115 38.27 25.11 8.45
C GLN A 115 38.63 25.66 9.84
N THR A 116 37.83 25.32 10.85
CA THR A 116 37.99 25.74 12.26
C THR A 116 38.43 24.56 13.13
N GLU A 117 39.14 24.84 14.22
CA GLU A 117 39.70 23.83 15.15
C GLU A 117 38.63 23.19 16.08
N GLY A 118 37.38 23.08 15.61
CA GLY A 118 36.25 22.50 16.32
C GLY A 118 35.84 21.12 15.77
N ARG A 119 34.93 20.45 16.49
CA ARG A 119 34.30 19.19 16.03
C ARG A 119 33.47 19.46 14.77
N SER A 120 33.44 18.51 13.82
CA SER A 120 32.62 18.67 12.61
C SER A 120 31.12 18.55 12.94
N VAL A 121 30.27 19.20 12.13
CA VAL A 121 28.80 19.06 12.25
C VAL A 121 28.39 17.59 12.07
N GLU A 122 29.00 16.87 11.13
CA GLU A 122 28.89 15.41 11.00
C GLU A 122 29.10 14.69 12.33
N GLN A 123 30.21 14.98 13.02
CA GLN A 123 30.55 14.37 14.31
C GLN A 123 29.50 14.70 15.38
N GLN A 124 28.98 15.92 15.43
CA GLN A 124 27.88 16.30 16.34
C GLN A 124 26.61 15.47 16.08
N VAL A 125 26.22 15.28 14.81
CA VAL A 125 25.02 14.51 14.46
C VAL A 125 25.24 13.00 14.67
N LEU A 126 26.45 12.48 14.46
CA LEU A 126 26.80 11.08 14.74
C LEU A 126 26.88 10.79 16.25
N GLU A 127 27.49 11.67 17.04
CA GLU A 127 27.58 11.53 18.51
C GLU A 127 26.27 11.86 19.24
N SER A 128 25.25 12.40 18.55
CA SER A 128 23.88 12.44 19.09
C SER A 128 23.22 11.07 19.24
N ASN A 129 23.70 10.04 18.53
CA ASN A 129 23.00 8.74 18.48
C ASN A 129 22.90 8.05 19.85
N PRO A 130 23.96 7.91 20.67
CA PRO A 130 23.84 7.34 22.02
C PRO A 130 22.75 8.01 22.86
N VAL A 131 22.61 9.34 22.79
CA VAL A 131 21.56 10.09 23.52
C VAL A 131 20.16 9.74 22.99
N LEU A 132 19.99 9.62 21.67
CA LEU A 132 18.72 9.26 21.05
C LEU A 132 18.35 7.78 21.30
N GLU A 133 19.32 6.89 21.31
CA GLU A 133 19.14 5.47 21.59
C GLU A 133 18.83 5.28 23.09
N ALA A 134 19.51 5.99 23.99
CA ALA A 134 19.24 6.01 25.44
C ALA A 134 17.78 6.33 25.79
N PHE A 135 17.26 7.44 25.26
CA PHE A 135 15.93 7.97 25.62
C PHE A 135 14.81 7.57 24.66
N GLY A 136 15.12 6.86 23.57
CA GLY A 136 14.17 6.56 22.50
C GLY A 136 14.18 5.12 21.98
N ASN A 137 15.16 4.30 22.35
CA ASN A 137 15.15 2.86 22.05
C ASN A 137 14.77 2.04 23.29
N ALA A 138 14.26 0.83 23.05
CA ALA A 138 13.97 -0.17 24.06
C ALA A 138 14.18 -1.58 23.50
N LYS A 139 14.29 -2.59 24.36
CA LYS A 139 14.23 -4.00 23.95
C LYS A 139 12.80 -4.37 23.59
N THR A 140 12.62 -4.92 22.40
CA THR A 140 11.36 -5.48 21.89
C THR A 140 11.56 -6.95 21.50
N VAL A 141 10.48 -7.70 21.27
CA VAL A 141 10.56 -9.12 20.84
C VAL A 141 11.47 -9.29 19.60
N LYS A 142 11.36 -8.42 18.59
CA LYS A 142 12.14 -8.48 17.35
C LYS A 142 13.58 -7.91 17.44
N ASN A 143 13.91 -7.11 18.46
CA ASN A 143 15.18 -6.37 18.50
C ASN A 143 15.49 -5.82 19.92
N ASN A 144 16.70 -6.09 20.43
CA ASN A 144 17.17 -5.62 21.74
C ASN A 144 17.44 -4.12 21.85
N ASN A 145 17.63 -3.42 20.72
CA ASN A 145 17.86 -1.97 20.64
C ASN A 145 16.93 -1.37 19.56
N SER A 146 15.63 -1.35 19.85
CA SER A 146 14.54 -1.01 18.92
C SER A 146 14.09 0.43 19.10
N SER A 147 14.35 1.30 18.12
CA SER A 147 13.85 2.68 18.15
C SER A 147 12.33 2.75 18.14
N ARG A 148 11.77 3.44 19.15
CA ARG A 148 10.32 3.62 19.36
C ARG A 148 9.88 5.05 19.01
N PHE A 149 10.54 5.66 18.02
CA PHE A 149 10.28 6.99 17.47
C PHE A 149 10.77 7.05 16.01
N GLY A 150 10.20 7.95 15.21
CA GLY A 150 10.73 8.32 13.89
C GLY A 150 11.78 9.43 14.01
N LYS A 151 12.94 9.25 13.36
CA LYS A 151 14.04 10.25 13.32
C LYS A 151 14.08 10.94 11.97
N PHE A 152 13.99 12.26 11.95
CA PHE A 152 14.34 13.11 10.81
C PHE A 152 15.68 13.80 11.09
N VAL A 153 16.57 13.80 10.10
CA VAL A 153 17.87 14.48 10.17
C VAL A 153 17.93 15.50 9.04
N GLU A 154 18.14 16.75 9.42
CA GLU A 154 18.25 17.89 8.54
C GLU A 154 19.73 18.27 8.46
N ILE A 155 20.38 18.03 7.32
CA ILE A 155 21.75 18.51 7.05
C ILE A 155 21.63 19.78 6.21
N GLN A 156 22.18 20.88 6.68
CA GLN A 156 22.08 22.19 6.04
C GLN A 156 23.39 22.51 5.32
N PHE A 157 23.28 22.98 4.08
CA PHE A 157 24.41 23.37 3.24
C PHE A 157 24.30 24.85 2.85
N ASN A 158 25.44 25.51 2.65
CA ASN A 158 25.50 26.86 2.12
C ASN A 158 25.57 26.87 0.58
N HIS A 159 25.53 28.07 -0.02
CA HIS A 159 25.62 28.27 -1.47
C HIS A 159 26.95 27.81 -2.10
N MET A 160 27.97 27.45 -1.31
CA MET A 160 29.22 26.84 -1.77
C MET A 160 29.19 25.30 -1.68
N GLY A 161 28.05 24.71 -1.34
CA GLY A 161 27.88 23.28 -1.08
C GLY A 161 28.50 22.78 0.24
N ARG A 162 28.98 23.67 1.12
CA ARG A 162 29.56 23.26 2.41
C ARG A 162 28.53 23.14 3.50
N ILE A 163 28.68 22.17 4.40
CA ILE A 163 27.78 22.04 5.56
C ILE A 163 27.87 23.30 6.44
N SER A 164 26.73 23.94 6.66
CA SER A 164 26.56 25.15 7.49
C SER A 164 25.98 24.84 8.88
N GLY A 165 25.29 23.72 9.01
CA GLY A 165 24.66 23.27 10.26
C GLY A 165 23.89 21.96 10.08
N ALA A 166 23.29 21.49 11.17
CA ALA A 166 22.35 20.38 11.14
C ALA A 166 21.31 20.51 12.26
N ALA A 167 20.22 19.76 12.15
CA ALA A 167 19.22 19.59 13.20
C ALA A 167 18.65 18.16 13.19
N ILE A 168 18.16 17.72 14.34
CA ILE A 168 17.47 16.44 14.49
C ILE A 168 16.08 16.70 15.02
N ARG A 169 15.07 16.01 14.47
CA ARG A 169 13.67 16.13 14.87
C ARG A 169 13.11 14.72 15.10
N THR A 170 12.57 14.46 16.28
CA THR A 170 11.95 13.17 16.63
C THR A 170 10.44 13.25 16.62
N TYR A 171 9.80 12.26 16.01
CA TYR A 171 8.36 12.17 15.81
C TYR A 171 7.81 10.86 16.39
N LEU A 172 6.53 10.85 16.78
CA LEU A 172 5.79 9.64 17.16
C LEU A 172 6.52 8.75 18.18
N LEU A 173 7.08 9.34 19.23
CA LEU A 173 7.61 8.60 20.37
C LEU A 173 6.49 7.81 21.06
N GLU A 174 6.71 6.51 21.30
CA GLU A 174 5.77 5.59 21.96
C GLU A 174 5.59 5.90 23.46
N ARG A 175 4.88 6.98 23.79
CA ARG A 175 4.69 7.44 25.18
C ARG A 175 4.04 6.39 26.09
N SER A 176 3.22 5.49 25.55
CA SER A 176 2.60 4.39 26.29
C SER A 176 3.64 3.53 27.02
N ARG A 177 4.79 3.24 26.38
CA ARG A 177 5.85 2.38 26.92
C ARG A 177 6.37 2.80 28.29
N VAL A 178 6.33 4.10 28.62
CA VAL A 178 6.77 4.60 29.93
C VAL A 178 5.98 3.99 31.07
N CYS A 179 4.67 3.73 30.88
CA CYS A 179 3.79 3.22 31.93
C CYS A 179 3.31 1.78 31.71
N GLN A 180 3.46 1.25 30.48
CA GLN A 180 2.92 -0.04 30.06
C GLN A 180 3.96 -0.80 29.23
N VAL A 181 4.45 -1.93 29.73
CA VAL A 181 5.47 -2.78 29.10
C VAL A 181 4.98 -4.23 29.05
N SER A 182 4.97 -4.84 27.87
CA SER A 182 4.66 -6.26 27.69
C SER A 182 5.87 -7.13 28.02
N ASP A 183 5.67 -8.28 28.66
CA ASP A 183 6.73 -9.31 28.76
C ASP A 183 6.93 -9.97 27.38
N PRO A 184 8.17 -10.23 26.88
CA PRO A 184 9.48 -10.01 27.50
C PRO A 184 10.22 -8.77 26.97
N GLU A 185 9.54 -7.63 26.77
CA GLU A 185 10.15 -6.36 26.35
C GLU A 185 10.83 -5.61 27.52
N ARG A 186 11.47 -4.46 27.26
CA ARG A 186 11.88 -3.48 28.29
C ARG A 186 11.18 -2.14 28.08
N ASN A 187 11.19 -1.30 29.12
CA ASN A 187 11.00 0.14 28.99
C ASN A 187 12.24 0.78 28.29
N TYR A 188 12.27 2.10 28.12
CA TYR A 188 13.41 2.82 27.53
C TYR A 188 14.72 2.58 28.29
N HIS A 189 15.84 2.46 27.57
CA HIS A 189 17.14 2.12 28.17
C HIS A 189 17.56 3.09 29.30
N CYS A 190 17.26 4.39 29.16
CA CYS A 190 17.59 5.42 30.14
C CYS A 190 17.17 5.14 31.58
N PHE A 191 16.08 4.39 31.79
CA PHE A 191 15.63 4.03 33.14
C PHE A 191 16.56 3.00 33.80
N TYR A 192 16.91 1.94 33.07
CA TYR A 192 17.80 0.87 33.55
C TYR A 192 19.23 1.39 33.71
N MET A 193 19.69 2.23 32.78
CA MET A 193 20.97 2.93 32.88
C MET A 193 21.05 3.85 34.11
N LEU A 194 19.93 4.47 34.52
CA LEU A 194 19.89 5.31 35.71
C LEU A 194 19.83 4.49 37.01
N CYS A 195 19.17 3.32 37.01
CA CYS A 195 19.29 2.32 38.08
C CYS A 195 20.70 1.69 38.17
N ALA A 196 21.48 1.72 37.09
CA ALA A 196 22.86 1.22 37.01
C ALA A 196 23.91 2.37 37.04
N ALA A 197 23.51 3.57 37.44
CA ALA A 197 24.40 4.73 37.55
C ALA A 197 25.41 4.55 38.72
N PRO A 198 26.45 5.41 38.83
CA PRO A 198 27.33 5.40 40.00
C PRO A 198 26.56 5.59 41.32
N GLU A 199 27.00 4.94 42.40
CA GLU A 199 26.33 4.92 43.71
C GLU A 199 25.91 6.31 44.20
N GLN A 200 26.74 7.33 43.96
CA GLN A 200 26.46 8.73 44.29
C GLN A 200 25.18 9.28 43.63
N GLU A 201 24.91 8.94 42.36
CA GLU A 201 23.69 9.35 41.66
C GLU A 201 22.49 8.48 42.11
N ILE A 202 22.70 7.20 42.41
CA ILE A 202 21.66 6.30 42.96
C ILE A 202 21.17 6.83 44.32
N GLU A 203 22.08 7.15 45.24
CA GLU A 203 21.75 7.75 46.55
C GLU A 203 21.09 9.13 46.39
N ARG A 204 21.65 10.00 45.54
CA ARG A 204 21.13 11.35 45.26
C ARG A 204 19.70 11.36 44.76
N TYR A 205 19.33 10.40 43.91
CA TYR A 205 17.98 10.26 43.38
C TYR A 205 17.11 9.25 44.15
N LYS A 206 17.63 8.63 45.22
CA LYS A 206 16.96 7.64 46.08
C LYS A 206 16.46 6.40 45.32
N LEU A 207 17.23 5.98 44.32
CA LEU A 207 16.92 4.87 43.42
C LEU A 207 17.27 3.50 44.03
N GLY A 208 16.85 2.44 43.36
CA GLY A 208 17.16 1.06 43.70
C GLY A 208 17.02 0.14 42.48
N GLU A 209 17.00 -1.18 42.74
CA GLU A 209 16.88 -2.23 41.72
C GLU A 209 15.67 -2.00 40.77
N PRO A 210 15.81 -2.21 39.45
CA PRO A 210 14.71 -2.05 38.48
C PRO A 210 13.43 -2.81 38.84
N SER A 211 13.55 -3.98 39.47
CA SER A 211 12.40 -4.79 39.94
C SER A 211 11.54 -4.10 41.01
N THR A 212 12.07 -3.06 41.68
CA THR A 212 11.33 -2.28 42.69
C THR A 212 10.42 -1.21 42.09
N PHE A 213 10.54 -0.91 40.80
CA PHE A 213 9.79 0.14 40.12
C PHE A 213 8.67 -0.41 39.22
N HIS A 214 7.44 0.04 39.45
CA HIS A 214 6.21 -0.37 38.74
C HIS A 214 6.27 -0.16 37.23
N TYR A 215 7.05 0.82 36.75
CA TYR A 215 7.24 1.07 35.32
C TYR A 215 8.34 0.22 34.68
N LEU A 216 9.09 -0.59 35.45
CA LEU A 216 10.17 -1.45 34.97
C LEU A 216 9.95 -2.94 35.28
N ASN A 217 9.05 -3.29 36.21
CA ASN A 217 8.81 -4.65 36.70
C ASN A 217 7.56 -5.36 36.12
N GLN A 218 6.93 -4.78 35.10
CA GLN A 218 5.81 -5.40 34.36
C GLN A 218 6.27 -6.54 33.44
N SER A 219 7.56 -6.59 33.15
CA SER A 219 8.25 -7.64 32.42
C SER A 219 9.35 -8.26 33.27
N ASN A 220 9.69 -9.52 33.02
CA ASN A 220 10.78 -10.25 33.67
C ASN A 220 12.17 -9.92 33.09
N CYS A 221 12.26 -9.03 32.09
CA CYS A 221 13.50 -8.68 31.40
C CYS A 221 14.16 -7.43 31.99
N TYR A 222 15.03 -7.60 32.98
CA TYR A 222 15.76 -6.49 33.61
C TYR A 222 17.09 -6.17 32.92
N SER A 223 17.87 -7.19 32.58
CA SER A 223 19.20 -7.07 31.93
C SER A 223 19.18 -7.55 30.48
N LEU A 224 20.23 -7.20 29.73
CA LEU A 224 20.45 -7.63 28.34
C LEU A 224 21.87 -8.20 28.21
N SER A 225 22.03 -9.40 27.68
CA SER A 225 23.34 -10.10 27.61
C SER A 225 24.41 -9.41 26.75
N ALA A 226 24.01 -8.44 25.92
CA ALA A 226 24.88 -7.69 25.02
C ALA A 226 25.02 -6.19 25.39
N LEU A 227 24.43 -5.74 26.51
CA LEU A 227 24.43 -4.33 26.93
C LEU A 227 24.84 -4.20 28.40
N ASP A 228 25.71 -3.25 28.68
CA ASP A 228 26.13 -2.91 30.05
C ASP A 228 25.52 -1.54 30.39
N ASP A 229 24.35 -1.55 31.02
CA ASP A 229 23.56 -0.34 31.31
C ASP A 229 24.38 0.70 32.13
N ALA A 230 25.38 0.29 32.92
CA ALA A 230 26.29 1.20 33.65
C ALA A 230 27.33 1.88 32.74
N LYS A 231 27.93 1.13 31.79
CA LYS A 231 28.83 1.72 30.78
C LYS A 231 28.07 2.63 29.82
N GLU A 232 26.87 2.24 29.41
CA GLU A 232 26.03 3.04 28.51
C GLU A 232 25.52 4.32 29.17
N TYR A 233 25.28 4.34 30.50
CA TYR A 233 25.03 5.59 31.24
C TYR A 233 26.19 6.58 31.08
N LEU A 234 27.43 6.14 31.29
CA LEU A 234 28.63 6.98 31.16
C LEU A 234 28.88 7.42 29.71
N ALA A 235 28.65 6.51 28.73
CA ALA A 235 28.71 6.84 27.31
C ALA A 235 27.65 7.89 26.92
N THR A 236 26.44 7.77 27.47
CA THR A 236 25.34 8.72 27.25
C THR A 236 25.69 10.10 27.82
N ARG A 237 26.18 10.22 29.07
CA ARG A 237 26.60 11.51 29.64
C ARG A 237 27.70 12.18 28.82
N LYS A 238 28.69 11.42 28.36
CA LYS A 238 29.75 11.92 27.49
C LYS A 238 29.23 12.37 26.12
N ALA A 239 28.27 11.66 25.54
CA ALA A 239 27.62 12.07 24.29
C ALA A 239 26.82 13.37 24.48
N MET A 240 26.10 13.51 25.59
CA MET A 240 25.39 14.75 25.96
C MET A 240 26.36 15.93 26.08
N GLU A 241 27.51 15.76 26.74
CA GLU A 241 28.59 16.76 26.82
C GLU A 241 29.13 17.14 25.42
N VAL A 242 29.40 16.16 24.56
CA VAL A 242 29.99 16.43 23.23
C VAL A 242 29.03 17.22 22.32
N VAL A 243 27.73 16.94 22.42
CA VAL A 243 26.68 17.63 21.66
C VAL A 243 26.31 18.99 22.30
N GLY A 244 26.82 19.29 23.51
CA GLY A 244 26.76 20.61 24.13
C GLY A 244 25.72 20.80 25.23
N ILE A 245 25.16 19.71 25.78
CA ILE A 245 24.27 19.76 26.94
C ILE A 245 25.13 19.92 28.21
N SER A 246 24.90 20.99 28.96
CA SER A 246 25.61 21.32 30.21
C SER A 246 25.41 20.27 31.30
N SER A 247 26.29 20.26 32.32
CA SER A 247 26.17 19.28 33.42
C SER A 247 24.89 19.52 34.24
N GLU A 248 24.49 20.78 34.36
CA GLU A 248 23.27 21.24 35.01
C GLU A 248 22.01 20.76 34.28
N GLU A 249 22.02 20.80 32.94
CA GLU A 249 20.94 20.24 32.11
C GLU A 249 20.95 18.71 32.15
N GLN A 250 22.10 18.05 32.08
CA GLN A 250 22.20 16.59 32.24
C GLN A 250 21.60 16.14 33.58
N ASP A 251 21.96 16.79 34.69
CA ASP A 251 21.41 16.51 36.01
C ASP A 251 19.91 16.82 36.09
N ALA A 252 19.41 17.84 35.39
CA ALA A 252 17.97 18.10 35.27
C ALA A 252 17.23 16.99 34.49
N ILE A 253 17.84 16.48 33.43
CA ILE A 253 17.33 15.38 32.60
C ILE A 253 17.25 14.08 33.43
N PHE A 254 18.34 13.65 34.05
CA PHE A 254 18.35 12.41 34.85
C PHE A 254 17.50 12.52 36.11
N ARG A 255 17.47 13.68 36.79
CA ARG A 255 16.54 13.93 37.91
C ARG A 255 15.07 13.81 37.47
N THR A 256 14.72 14.27 36.27
CA THR A 256 13.37 14.12 35.73
C THR A 256 13.05 12.66 35.41
N VAL A 257 14.01 11.87 34.93
CA VAL A 257 13.84 10.42 34.69
C VAL A 257 13.64 9.66 36.00
N ALA A 258 14.41 9.97 37.05
CA ALA A 258 14.19 9.41 38.39
C ALA A 258 12.81 9.80 38.95
N ALA A 259 12.38 11.06 38.78
CA ALA A 259 11.06 11.51 39.23
C ALA A 259 9.91 10.71 38.59
N ILE A 260 10.04 10.30 37.32
CA ILE A 260 9.07 9.42 36.63
C ILE A 260 9.04 8.02 37.25
N LEU A 261 10.19 7.45 37.63
CA LEU A 261 10.24 6.14 38.31
C LEU A 261 9.58 6.18 39.69
N HIS A 262 9.83 7.22 40.49
CA HIS A 262 9.16 7.40 41.78
C HIS A 262 7.66 7.67 41.60
N LEU A 263 7.27 8.51 40.62
CA LEU A 263 5.87 8.77 40.28
C LEU A 263 5.10 7.47 39.97
N GLY A 264 5.71 6.53 39.23
CA GLY A 264 5.10 5.24 38.92
C GLY A 264 4.84 4.34 40.14
N ASN A 265 5.59 4.51 41.22
CA ASN A 265 5.43 3.74 42.46
C ASN A 265 4.39 4.33 43.44
N ILE A 266 3.72 5.42 43.08
CA ILE A 266 2.58 5.91 43.86
C ILE A 266 1.38 5.00 43.56
N GLU A 267 0.96 4.22 44.56
CA GLU A 267 -0.32 3.51 44.56
C GLU A 267 -1.38 4.32 45.31
N PHE A 268 -2.64 4.19 44.89
CA PHE A 268 -3.77 4.92 45.46
C PHE A 268 -4.80 3.96 46.06
N GLU A 269 -5.43 4.35 47.16
CA GLU A 269 -6.62 3.71 47.71
C GLU A 269 -7.73 4.72 47.98
N LYS A 270 -8.91 4.23 48.40
CA LYS A 270 -10.07 5.07 48.67
C LYS A 270 -9.99 5.65 50.08
N GLY A 271 -9.85 6.98 50.16
CA GLY A 271 -9.72 7.71 51.41
C GLY A 271 -11.05 7.98 52.11
N GLU A 272 -11.01 8.83 53.14
CA GLU A 272 -12.14 9.12 54.04
C GLU A 272 -13.37 9.73 53.32
N GLU A 273 -13.17 10.53 52.27
CA GLU A 273 -14.25 11.12 51.48
C GLU A 273 -14.80 10.14 50.43
N ALA A 274 -16.12 10.23 50.18
CA ALA A 274 -16.78 9.38 49.19
C ALA A 274 -16.21 9.58 47.78
N ASP A 275 -15.50 8.55 47.31
CA ASP A 275 -14.84 8.45 46.00
C ASP A 275 -13.62 9.38 45.81
N ALA A 276 -12.98 9.78 46.90
CA ALA A 276 -11.65 10.38 46.88
C ALA A 276 -10.53 9.32 46.92
N ALA A 277 -9.46 9.58 46.16
CA ALA A 277 -8.22 8.81 46.18
C ALA A 277 -7.18 9.46 47.10
N GLU A 278 -6.42 8.64 47.82
CA GLU A 278 -5.21 9.07 48.51
C GLU A 278 -4.06 8.05 48.35
N PRO A 279 -2.79 8.46 48.51
CA PRO A 279 -1.65 7.54 48.52
C PRO A 279 -1.79 6.44 49.59
N LYS A 280 -1.75 5.19 49.11
CA LYS A 280 -2.16 3.95 49.80
C LYS A 280 -1.39 3.59 51.07
N ASP A 281 -0.11 3.93 51.14
CA ASP A 281 0.76 3.51 52.23
C ASP A 281 1.96 4.46 52.40
N ASP A 282 2.73 4.28 53.49
CA ASP A 282 3.96 5.04 53.75
C ASP A 282 4.97 4.94 52.60
N LYS A 283 4.96 3.83 51.85
CA LYS A 283 5.79 3.65 50.65
C LYS A 283 5.32 4.56 49.51
N SER A 284 4.02 4.65 49.25
CA SER A 284 3.42 5.56 48.27
C SER A 284 3.59 7.03 48.67
N ARG A 285 3.48 7.35 49.97
CA ARG A 285 3.80 8.68 50.52
C ARG A 285 5.29 9.02 50.33
N PHE A 286 6.21 8.08 50.60
CA PHE A 286 7.64 8.24 50.32
C PHE A 286 7.92 8.51 48.83
N HIS A 287 7.34 7.71 47.92
CA HIS A 287 7.53 7.90 46.48
C HIS A 287 6.91 9.21 45.97
N LEU A 288 5.75 9.63 46.48
CA LEU A 288 5.15 10.95 46.22
C LEU A 288 6.10 12.08 46.62
N LYS A 289 6.60 12.04 47.87
CA LYS A 289 7.52 13.05 48.38
C LYS A 289 8.81 13.14 47.57
N VAL A 290 9.42 12.00 47.25
CA VAL A 290 10.64 11.97 46.43
C VAL A 290 10.37 12.46 45.00
N ALA A 291 9.22 12.12 44.40
CA ALA A 291 8.84 12.68 43.10
C ALA A 291 8.70 14.21 43.17
N ALA A 292 8.09 14.77 44.23
CA ALA A 292 7.98 16.21 44.43
C ALA A 292 9.34 16.90 44.61
N GLU A 293 10.22 16.33 45.45
CA GLU A 293 11.61 16.80 45.65
C GLU A 293 12.39 16.83 44.32
N LEU A 294 12.29 15.77 43.49
CA LEU A 294 13.00 15.66 42.22
C LEU A 294 12.42 16.57 41.12
N PHE A 295 11.09 16.69 41.04
CA PHE A 295 10.42 17.68 40.16
C PHE A 295 10.57 19.13 40.65
N MET A 296 11.07 19.34 41.88
CA MET A 296 11.21 20.65 42.53
C MET A 296 9.87 21.39 42.70
N CYS A 297 8.82 20.65 43.06
CA CYS A 297 7.48 21.17 43.33
C CYS A 297 7.02 20.87 44.76
N ASP A 298 5.90 21.46 45.18
CA ASP A 298 5.29 21.19 46.48
C ASP A 298 4.61 19.81 46.52
N GLU A 299 4.81 19.07 47.61
CA GLU A 299 4.30 17.70 47.80
C GLU A 299 2.76 17.65 47.76
N LYS A 300 2.09 18.61 48.41
CA LYS A 300 0.63 18.65 48.46
C LYS A 300 0.03 19.13 47.13
N ALA A 301 0.69 20.05 46.44
CA ALA A 301 0.29 20.46 45.09
C ALA A 301 0.43 19.31 44.07
N LEU A 302 1.47 18.47 44.20
CA LEU A 302 1.61 17.26 43.39
C LEU A 302 0.51 16.25 43.70
N GLU A 303 0.26 15.95 44.99
CA GLU A 303 -0.83 15.06 45.43
C GLU A 303 -2.19 15.53 44.91
N ASP A 304 -2.52 16.81 45.10
CA ASP A 304 -3.78 17.40 44.64
C ASP A 304 -3.91 17.35 43.10
N SER A 305 -2.82 17.45 42.34
CA SER A 305 -2.85 17.31 40.88
C SER A 305 -3.10 15.87 40.39
N LEU A 306 -2.80 14.88 41.24
CA LEU A 306 -3.03 13.46 40.95
C LEU A 306 -4.42 13.01 41.40
N CYS A 307 -4.85 13.44 42.59
CA CYS A 307 -6.09 13.00 43.23
C CYS A 307 -7.31 13.92 42.98
N LYS A 308 -7.14 15.11 42.37
CA LYS A 308 -8.22 16.07 42.13
C LYS A 308 -8.19 16.61 40.71
N ARG A 309 -9.36 16.95 40.18
CA ARG A 309 -9.54 17.57 38.86
C ARG A 309 -10.28 18.90 38.98
N VAL A 310 -9.60 19.97 38.59
CA VAL A 310 -10.21 21.31 38.48
C VAL A 310 -10.92 21.43 37.13
N MET A 311 -12.17 21.92 37.17
CA MET A 311 -13.02 22.14 36.00
C MET A 311 -13.51 23.59 36.02
N VAL A 312 -13.17 24.38 35.01
CA VAL A 312 -13.58 25.79 34.91
C VAL A 312 -14.87 25.89 34.11
N THR A 313 -15.95 26.35 34.75
CA THR A 313 -17.27 26.53 34.12
C THR A 313 -17.75 27.96 34.34
N ARG A 314 -18.01 28.71 33.26
CA ARG A 314 -18.57 30.08 33.29
C ARG A 314 -17.77 31.10 34.16
N GLY A 315 -16.51 30.82 34.46
CA GLY A 315 -15.63 31.66 35.29
C GLY A 315 -15.39 31.10 36.71
N GLU A 316 -16.16 30.12 37.15
CA GLU A 316 -15.97 29.44 38.45
C GLU A 316 -15.12 28.18 38.28
N SER A 317 -14.21 27.93 39.23
CA SER A 317 -13.34 26.74 39.27
C SER A 317 -13.89 25.71 40.26
N ILE A 318 -14.47 24.63 39.73
CA ILE A 318 -15.01 23.52 40.53
C ILE A 318 -13.93 22.44 40.62
N THR A 319 -13.43 22.16 41.82
CA THR A 319 -12.51 21.04 42.08
C THR A 319 -13.30 19.81 42.48
N LYS A 320 -13.09 18.68 41.78
CA LYS A 320 -13.68 17.38 42.12
C LYS A 320 -12.57 16.37 42.46
N SER A 321 -12.71 15.66 43.57
CA SER A 321 -11.90 14.49 43.89
C SER A 321 -12.06 13.37 42.85
N LEU A 322 -11.00 12.61 42.62
CA LEU A 322 -10.94 11.47 41.69
C LEU A 322 -10.89 10.16 42.46
N ASP A 323 -11.46 9.10 41.89
CA ASP A 323 -11.33 7.74 42.40
C ASP A 323 -9.90 7.19 42.19
N PRO A 324 -9.49 6.10 42.88
CA PRO A 324 -8.13 5.57 42.78
C PRO A 324 -7.70 5.14 41.38
N GLY A 325 -8.64 4.68 40.53
CA GLY A 325 -8.36 4.33 39.14
C GLY A 325 -8.13 5.59 38.29
N SER A 326 -8.98 6.60 38.43
CA SER A 326 -8.78 7.91 37.81
C SER A 326 -7.48 8.60 38.27
N ALA A 327 -7.09 8.45 39.54
CA ALA A 327 -5.83 8.98 40.07
C ALA A 327 -4.61 8.25 39.48
N ALA A 328 -4.65 6.92 39.35
CA ALA A 328 -3.62 6.14 38.66
C ALA A 328 -3.52 6.52 37.16
N LEU A 329 -4.63 6.79 36.49
CA LEU A 329 -4.65 7.32 35.12
C LEU A 329 -4.09 8.76 35.05
N SER A 330 -4.32 9.59 36.06
CA SER A 330 -3.73 10.95 36.16
C SER A 330 -2.21 10.88 36.34
N ARG A 331 -1.72 10.01 37.24
CA ARG A 331 -0.29 9.66 37.43
C ARG A 331 0.37 9.22 36.14
N ASP A 332 -0.25 8.29 35.42
CA ASP A 332 0.26 7.78 34.15
C ASP A 332 0.20 8.83 33.02
N ALA A 333 -0.80 9.71 33.02
CA ALA A 333 -0.84 10.85 32.09
C ALA A 333 0.27 11.85 32.40
N LEU A 334 0.53 12.14 33.69
CA LEU A 334 1.62 13.00 34.13
C LEU A 334 2.98 12.40 33.75
N ALA A 335 3.23 11.11 34.00
CA ALA A 335 4.46 10.42 33.59
C ALA A 335 4.73 10.50 32.08
N LYS A 336 3.67 10.53 31.26
CA LYS A 336 3.75 10.66 29.79
C LYS A 336 4.06 12.10 29.34
N ILE A 337 3.85 13.14 30.16
CA ILE A 337 4.09 14.55 29.78
C ILE A 337 5.60 14.90 29.68
N PRO A 338 6.47 14.55 30.65
CA PRO A 338 7.92 14.67 30.53
C PRO A 338 8.52 14.04 29.28
N THR A 339 7.91 13.01 28.68
CA THR A 339 8.41 12.46 27.39
C THR A 339 8.45 13.50 26.25
N SER A 340 7.71 14.61 26.38
CA SER A 340 7.86 15.79 25.50
C SER A 340 9.23 16.48 25.61
N PHE A 341 9.92 16.35 26.74
CA PHE A 341 11.29 16.85 26.91
C PHE A 341 12.28 16.02 26.10
N PHE A 342 12.09 14.69 25.95
CA PHE A 342 12.93 13.88 25.06
C PHE A 342 12.95 14.43 23.63
N GLY A 343 11.78 14.84 23.12
CA GLY A 343 11.68 15.54 21.83
C GLY A 343 12.26 16.96 21.82
N ARG A 344 12.26 17.67 22.96
CA ARG A 344 12.88 19.01 23.09
C ARG A 344 14.41 18.95 23.20
N MET A 345 15.01 17.91 23.77
CA MET A 345 16.48 17.74 23.76
C MET A 345 17.04 17.78 22.33
N THR A 346 16.32 17.21 21.38
CA THR A 346 16.74 17.20 19.96
C THR A 346 16.69 18.58 19.29
N GLN A 347 15.96 19.54 19.87
CA GLN A 347 15.98 20.94 19.43
C GLN A 347 17.25 21.66 19.92
N GLY A 348 17.87 21.19 21.01
CA GLY A 348 19.19 21.63 21.48
C GLY A 348 20.34 21.14 20.59
N PHE A 349 20.13 20.09 19.78
CA PHE A 349 21.13 19.55 18.83
C PHE A 349 21.30 20.43 17.57
N ARG A 350 21.14 21.75 17.69
CA ARG A 350 21.36 22.74 16.63
C ARG A 350 22.73 23.39 16.85
N SER A 351 23.62 23.30 15.86
CA SER A 351 24.92 23.96 15.93
C SER A 351 24.76 25.48 16.14
N PRO A 352 25.51 26.13 17.06
CA PRO A 352 25.30 27.54 17.44
C PRO A 352 25.80 28.58 16.41
N SER A 353 25.93 28.21 15.14
CA SER A 353 26.35 29.08 14.03
C SER A 353 25.28 30.10 13.59
N SER A 354 24.08 30.06 14.17
CA SER A 354 22.94 30.94 13.85
C SER A 354 22.93 32.28 14.59
N GLY A 355 24.06 32.68 15.20
CA GLY A 355 24.24 34.00 15.79
C GLY A 355 24.44 35.10 14.74
N SER A 356 23.50 36.03 14.64
CA SER A 356 23.66 37.33 13.95
C SER A 356 23.88 37.30 12.41
N LEU A 357 23.07 36.54 11.67
CA LEU A 357 22.83 36.81 10.24
C LEU A 357 21.34 37.04 9.97
N SER A 358 20.94 38.32 9.91
CA SER A 358 19.67 38.76 9.35
C SER A 358 19.70 38.63 7.83
N GLY A 359 19.11 37.55 7.31
CA GLY A 359 19.09 37.22 5.88
C GLY A 359 18.13 36.06 5.62
N ASP A 360 18.67 34.85 5.50
CA ASP A 360 17.90 33.65 5.17
C ASP A 360 17.45 32.86 6.40
N VAL A 361 16.15 32.93 6.71
CA VAL A 361 15.50 31.96 7.61
C VAL A 361 15.24 30.69 6.80
N VAL A 362 16.15 29.72 6.89
CA VAL A 362 15.98 28.38 6.27
C VAL A 362 14.63 27.81 6.69
N GLN A 363 13.75 27.62 5.71
CA GLN A 363 12.34 27.34 5.97
C GLN A 363 12.17 25.97 6.64
N GLN A 364 11.46 25.93 7.76
CA GLN A 364 11.32 24.72 8.57
C GLN A 364 10.53 23.64 7.82
N VAL A 365 11.23 22.62 7.32
CA VAL A 365 10.62 21.42 6.73
C VAL A 365 9.99 20.57 7.82
N ASP A 366 8.70 20.27 7.70
CA ASP A 366 8.04 19.23 8.49
C ASP A 366 8.26 17.87 7.81
N ALA A 367 8.79 16.89 8.55
CA ALA A 367 9.01 15.52 8.07
C ALA A 367 7.73 14.84 7.55
N LYS A 368 6.54 15.33 7.93
CA LYS A 368 5.27 14.91 7.32
C LYS A 368 5.22 15.16 5.81
N VAL A 369 5.83 16.24 5.31
CA VAL A 369 5.71 16.62 3.89
C VAL A 369 6.46 15.63 2.98
N PRO A 370 7.74 15.27 3.21
CA PRO A 370 8.39 14.19 2.45
C PRO A 370 7.67 12.84 2.54
N ALA A 371 7.12 12.49 3.71
CA ALA A 371 6.38 11.23 3.88
C ALA A 371 5.05 11.23 3.11
N LEU A 372 4.33 12.36 3.09
CA LEU A 372 3.10 12.54 2.32
C LEU A 372 3.39 12.52 0.81
N LEU A 373 4.42 13.21 0.35
CA LEU A 373 4.86 13.20 -1.04
C LEU A 373 5.26 11.79 -1.51
N PHE A 374 5.95 11.02 -0.66
CA PHE A 374 6.26 9.62 -0.96
C PHE A 374 5.00 8.74 -1.04
N LYS A 375 4.02 8.91 -0.13
CA LYS A 375 2.73 8.21 -0.26
C LYS A 375 2.03 8.60 -1.57
N GLN A 376 1.92 9.90 -1.87
CA GLN A 376 1.32 10.39 -3.10
C GLN A 376 2.01 9.85 -4.36
N GLN A 377 3.34 9.75 -4.36
CA GLN A 377 4.08 9.17 -5.47
C GLN A 377 3.82 7.66 -5.64
N LEU A 378 3.76 6.89 -4.54
CA LEU A 378 3.37 5.47 -4.60
C LEU A 378 1.93 5.28 -5.09
N THR A 379 1.00 6.07 -4.57
CA THR A 379 -0.39 6.12 -5.02
C THR A 379 -0.47 6.40 -6.52
N ALA A 380 0.16 7.47 -7.00
CA ALA A 380 0.19 7.83 -8.42
C ALA A 380 0.82 6.75 -9.31
N TYR A 381 1.85 6.02 -8.82
CA TYR A 381 2.41 4.87 -9.55
C TYR A 381 1.41 3.71 -9.67
N VAL A 382 0.69 3.37 -8.59
CA VAL A 382 -0.34 2.32 -8.62
C VAL A 382 -1.51 2.73 -9.52
N GLU A 383 -1.99 3.96 -9.40
CA GLU A 383 -3.04 4.54 -10.25
C GLU A 383 -2.65 4.54 -11.73
N THR A 384 -1.42 4.93 -12.07
CA THR A 384 -0.90 4.92 -13.45
C THR A 384 -0.83 3.49 -14.01
N ILE A 385 -0.30 2.54 -13.24
CA ILE A 385 -0.21 1.13 -13.67
C ILE A 385 -1.61 0.54 -13.84
N TYR A 386 -2.53 0.83 -12.91
CA TYR A 386 -3.91 0.38 -12.97
C TYR A 386 -4.63 0.91 -14.21
N GLY A 387 -4.56 2.22 -14.48
CA GLY A 387 -5.17 2.83 -15.68
C GLY A 387 -4.63 2.26 -16.99
N ILE A 388 -3.32 1.97 -17.07
CA ILE A 388 -2.73 1.28 -18.23
C ILE A 388 -3.30 -0.14 -18.39
N VAL A 389 -3.47 -0.90 -17.31
CA VAL A 389 -4.09 -2.24 -17.38
C VAL A 389 -5.56 -2.15 -17.78
N GLN A 390 -6.33 -1.22 -17.21
CA GLN A 390 -7.73 -0.94 -17.51
C GLN A 390 -7.94 -0.58 -19.00
N GLU A 391 -7.13 0.32 -19.55
CA GLU A 391 -7.19 0.71 -20.97
C GLU A 391 -6.84 -0.47 -21.90
N ASN A 392 -5.81 -1.25 -21.56
CA ASN A 392 -5.44 -2.44 -22.34
C ASN A 392 -6.56 -3.51 -22.34
N VAL A 393 -7.15 -3.80 -21.18
CA VAL A 393 -8.28 -4.75 -21.06
C VAL A 393 -9.49 -4.25 -21.85
N LYS A 394 -9.85 -2.97 -21.73
CA LYS A 394 -10.93 -2.37 -22.52
C LYS A 394 -10.68 -2.53 -24.03
N ARG A 395 -9.46 -2.24 -24.50
CA ARG A 395 -9.09 -2.32 -25.92
C ARG A 395 -9.11 -3.76 -26.49
N GLU A 396 -8.87 -4.79 -25.67
CA GLU A 396 -9.06 -6.18 -26.09
C GLU A 396 -10.54 -6.63 -26.02
N LEU A 397 -11.31 -6.12 -25.05
CA LEU A 397 -12.71 -6.50 -24.81
C LEU A 397 -13.70 -5.88 -25.79
N GLU A 398 -13.58 -4.58 -26.06
CA GLU A 398 -14.50 -3.79 -26.90
C GLU A 398 -14.73 -4.36 -28.31
N PRO A 399 -13.71 -4.78 -29.10
CA PRO A 399 -13.94 -5.39 -30.41
C PRO A 399 -14.62 -6.77 -30.33
N VAL A 400 -14.39 -7.53 -29.25
CA VAL A 400 -15.05 -8.83 -29.04
C VAL A 400 -16.52 -8.61 -28.71
N LEU A 401 -16.84 -7.74 -27.74
CA LEU A 401 -18.22 -7.38 -27.40
C LEU A 401 -19.00 -6.87 -28.62
N LEU A 402 -18.42 -5.96 -29.41
CA LEU A 402 -19.06 -5.45 -30.63
C LEU A 402 -19.32 -6.55 -31.66
N SER A 403 -18.39 -7.51 -31.82
CA SER A 403 -18.56 -8.68 -32.70
C SER A 403 -19.70 -9.58 -32.22
N CYS A 404 -19.79 -9.85 -30.91
CA CYS A 404 -20.91 -10.58 -30.33
C CYS A 404 -22.24 -9.87 -30.60
N ILE A 405 -22.32 -8.58 -30.24
CA ILE A 405 -23.53 -7.75 -30.35
C ILE A 405 -24.01 -7.63 -31.81
N GLN A 406 -23.09 -7.53 -32.77
CA GLN A 406 -23.46 -7.49 -34.20
C GLN A 406 -23.99 -8.84 -34.70
N GLY A 407 -23.35 -9.96 -34.33
CA GLY A 407 -23.84 -11.30 -34.70
C GLY A 407 -25.25 -11.61 -34.17
N LEU A 408 -25.64 -11.02 -33.04
CA LEU A 408 -27.01 -11.10 -32.52
C LEU A 408 -28.02 -10.32 -33.39
N LYS A 409 -27.62 -9.20 -34.02
CA LYS A 409 -28.50 -8.38 -34.87
C LYS A 409 -28.78 -9.08 -36.20
N ASP A 410 -27.74 -9.52 -36.89
CA ASP A 410 -27.85 -10.06 -38.25
C ASP A 410 -28.69 -11.35 -38.30
N SER A 411 -28.61 -12.16 -37.25
CA SER A 411 -29.40 -13.38 -37.03
C SER A 411 -30.85 -13.13 -36.56
N SER A 412 -31.44 -12.00 -36.94
CA SER A 412 -32.84 -11.61 -36.67
C SER A 412 -33.70 -11.45 -37.92
N ASN A 413 -33.12 -11.55 -39.13
CA ASN A 413 -33.70 -11.05 -40.38
C ASN A 413 -34.03 -12.13 -41.45
N GLU A 414 -34.13 -13.41 -41.08
CA GLU A 414 -34.62 -14.45 -42.01
C GLU A 414 -36.16 -14.55 -41.99
N PRO A 415 -36.86 -14.45 -43.14
CA PRO A 415 -38.30 -14.57 -43.21
C PRO A 415 -38.77 -16.03 -43.23
N SER A 416 -39.82 -16.33 -42.45
CA SER A 416 -40.44 -17.66 -42.38
C SER A 416 -41.04 -18.10 -43.72
N SER A 417 -40.82 -19.37 -44.09
CA SER A 417 -41.33 -19.95 -45.33
C SER A 417 -42.79 -20.43 -45.20
N ASP A 418 -43.75 -19.64 -45.66
CA ASP A 418 -45.04 -20.15 -46.18
C ASP A 418 -45.82 -19.05 -46.94
N ASP A 419 -45.56 -18.88 -48.25
CA ASP A 419 -46.58 -18.45 -49.20
C ASP A 419 -46.17 -18.72 -50.68
N LEU A 420 -47.05 -19.36 -51.46
CA LEU A 420 -46.86 -19.63 -52.90
C LEU A 420 -48.21 -19.69 -53.60
N PRO A 421 -48.38 -18.97 -54.73
CA PRO A 421 -49.09 -19.61 -55.85
C PRO A 421 -48.58 -19.28 -57.27
N ALA A 422 -48.61 -20.33 -58.11
CA ALA A 422 -49.03 -20.33 -59.53
C ALA A 422 -48.25 -19.56 -60.64
N GLN A 423 -47.30 -20.29 -61.24
CA GLN A 423 -47.19 -20.60 -62.68
C GLN A 423 -47.20 -19.51 -63.79
N SER A 424 -46.00 -19.34 -64.39
CA SER A 424 -45.69 -19.38 -65.84
C SER A 424 -46.32 -18.40 -66.87
N SER A 425 -45.45 -17.73 -67.63
CA SER A 425 -45.55 -17.56 -69.10
C SER A 425 -44.18 -17.17 -69.70
N GLU A 426 -44.04 -17.23 -71.03
CA GLU A 426 -42.75 -17.23 -71.74
C GLU A 426 -42.40 -15.95 -72.54
N GLN A 427 -41.09 -15.72 -72.73
CA GLN A 427 -40.39 -15.10 -73.87
C GLN A 427 -40.89 -13.75 -74.47
N ASN A 428 -40.00 -12.75 -74.54
CA ASN A 428 -39.47 -12.19 -75.81
C ASN A 428 -38.32 -11.16 -75.67
N SER A 429 -37.16 -11.46 -76.29
CA SER A 429 -36.47 -10.74 -77.41
C SER A 429 -36.49 -9.19 -77.56
N PRO A 430 -35.55 -8.56 -78.33
CA PRO A 430 -34.07 -8.68 -78.30
C PRO A 430 -33.27 -7.36 -78.65
N ALA A 431 -31.93 -7.38 -78.50
CA ALA A 431 -30.91 -6.60 -79.27
C ALA A 431 -30.84 -5.04 -79.10
N LYS A 432 -29.80 -4.26 -79.51
CA LYS A 432 -28.48 -4.50 -80.16
C LYS A 432 -27.53 -3.26 -80.07
N SER A 433 -26.21 -3.44 -80.26
CA SER A 433 -25.18 -2.45 -80.74
C SER A 433 -24.83 -1.21 -79.88
N SER A 434 -23.63 -0.60 -79.92
CA SER A 434 -22.34 -0.92 -80.59
C SER A 434 -21.16 0.00 -80.15
N GLU A 435 -19.92 -0.54 -80.17
CA GLU A 435 -18.65 0.17 -80.49
C GLU A 435 -18.09 1.25 -79.50
N GLN A 436 -16.79 1.64 -79.49
CA GLN A 436 -15.68 1.44 -80.45
C GLN A 436 -14.26 1.49 -79.81
N ASN A 437 -13.25 0.92 -80.50
CA ASN A 437 -11.79 1.20 -80.50
C ASN A 437 -10.85 0.91 -79.29
N SER A 438 -9.76 0.20 -79.60
CA SER A 438 -8.40 0.26 -78.98
C SER A 438 -7.44 1.01 -79.97
N PRO A 439 -6.08 1.17 -79.80
CA PRO A 439 -5.08 0.08 -79.58
C PRO A 439 -3.72 0.40 -78.84
N ALA A 440 -3.06 -0.66 -78.31
CA ALA A 440 -1.60 -1.03 -78.35
C ALA A 440 -0.45 0.01 -78.09
N LYS A 441 0.82 -0.30 -77.71
CA LYS A 441 1.68 -1.44 -77.24
C LYS A 441 3.08 -0.83 -76.84
N PRO A 442 4.15 -1.55 -76.42
CA PRO A 442 4.37 -2.95 -75.97
C PRO A 442 4.77 -2.98 -74.46
N SER A 443 5.85 -3.54 -73.85
CA SER A 443 7.07 -4.32 -74.21
C SER A 443 7.70 -5.02 -72.95
N GLU A 444 8.82 -5.74 -73.10
CA GLU A 444 9.50 -6.63 -72.12
C GLU A 444 10.97 -6.18 -71.81
N ASP A 445 11.60 -6.67 -70.71
CA ASP A 445 12.75 -7.63 -70.76
C ASP A 445 13.17 -8.20 -69.35
N LYS A 446 14.32 -8.91 -69.22
CA LYS A 446 14.52 -10.06 -68.28
C LYS A 446 15.89 -10.22 -67.50
N ILE A 447 15.85 -10.80 -66.26
CA ILE A 447 16.67 -11.98 -65.72
C ILE A 447 18.23 -11.82 -65.44
N PRO A 448 18.97 -12.57 -64.52
CA PRO A 448 18.72 -13.31 -63.23
C PRO A 448 19.81 -13.07 -62.07
N PRO A 449 20.48 -14.06 -61.36
CA PRO A 449 20.14 -14.78 -60.08
C PRO A 449 21.28 -14.88 -58.97
N GLU A 450 21.13 -15.82 -57.99
CA GLU A 450 22.08 -16.49 -57.02
C GLU A 450 21.81 -16.25 -55.51
N LYS A 451 22.08 -17.14 -54.51
CA LYS A 451 22.27 -18.62 -54.37
C LYS A 451 22.15 -19.06 -52.86
N LEU A 452 22.02 -20.37 -52.58
CA LEU A 452 22.05 -21.04 -51.24
C LEU A 452 23.33 -21.92 -51.05
N PRO A 453 23.73 -22.38 -49.84
CA PRO A 453 23.32 -23.71 -49.29
C PRO A 453 23.29 -23.84 -47.72
N GLU A 454 23.28 -25.09 -47.20
CA GLU A 454 22.79 -25.53 -45.86
C GLU A 454 23.82 -26.32 -44.98
N GLY A 455 23.41 -26.76 -43.77
CA GLY A 455 24.04 -27.83 -42.94
C GLY A 455 24.45 -27.41 -41.51
N SER A 456 24.42 -28.26 -40.46
CA SER A 456 24.01 -29.67 -40.31
C SER A 456 23.83 -30.07 -38.81
N SER A 457 23.01 -31.10 -38.49
CA SER A 457 22.85 -31.73 -37.15
C SER A 457 23.95 -32.78 -36.84
N PRO A 458 24.04 -33.43 -35.64
CA PRO A 458 23.04 -34.33 -34.99
C PRO A 458 22.80 -33.94 -33.49
N GLU A 459 22.41 -34.74 -32.47
CA GLU A 459 22.16 -36.18 -32.26
C GLU A 459 21.27 -36.44 -30.99
N LYS A 460 20.91 -37.70 -30.68
CA LYS A 460 20.27 -38.14 -29.41
C LYS A 460 20.59 -39.62 -29.10
N PRO A 461 20.89 -39.98 -27.84
CA PRO A 461 20.34 -41.22 -27.23
C PRO A 461 19.97 -41.01 -25.74
N SER A 462 19.15 -41.84 -25.08
CA SER A 462 18.16 -42.84 -25.50
C SER A 462 17.24 -43.14 -24.28
N GLU A 463 15.97 -43.46 -24.49
CA GLU A 463 15.05 -43.86 -23.40
C GLU A 463 15.18 -45.36 -23.02
N GLU A 464 14.74 -45.71 -21.81
CA GLU A 464 14.22 -47.05 -21.45
C GLU A 464 12.73 -46.91 -21.06
N GLU A 465 11.98 -48.00 -21.20
CA GLU A 465 10.50 -48.08 -21.27
C GLU A 465 9.80 -47.88 -19.89
N ASP A 466 8.59 -47.30 -19.78
CA ASP A 466 7.23 -47.82 -20.11
C ASP A 466 6.87 -49.12 -19.32
N PRO A 467 5.59 -49.50 -19.04
CA PRO A 467 4.36 -49.02 -19.68
C PRO A 467 3.12 -48.74 -18.80
N HIS A 468 2.17 -47.98 -19.37
CA HIS A 468 0.77 -48.38 -19.65
C HIS A 468 -0.03 -47.16 -20.16
N ALA A 469 -0.06 -46.92 -21.48
CA ALA A 469 -1.10 -47.38 -22.43
C ALA A 469 -2.40 -46.54 -22.42
N LYS A 470 -2.59 -45.61 -23.38
CA LYS A 470 -3.34 -45.74 -24.67
C LYS A 470 -4.88 -45.82 -24.46
N ILE A 471 -5.78 -45.21 -25.24
CA ILE A 471 -5.95 -45.07 -26.72
C ILE A 471 -6.84 -43.80 -26.97
N SER A 472 -6.85 -43.07 -28.10
CA SER A 472 -5.85 -42.60 -29.10
C SER A 472 -6.55 -41.67 -30.12
N GLU A 473 -5.81 -40.93 -30.94
CA GLU A 473 -6.27 -40.42 -32.27
C GLU A 473 -6.30 -41.60 -33.27
N GLU A 474 -6.91 -41.59 -34.47
CA GLU A 474 -7.35 -40.53 -35.39
C GLU A 474 -8.54 -41.07 -36.24
N ASN A 475 -9.47 -40.22 -36.73
CA ASN A 475 -10.40 -40.58 -37.81
C ASN A 475 -11.19 -39.37 -38.38
N THR A 476 -10.90 -38.98 -39.63
CA THR A 476 -11.84 -38.26 -40.53
C THR A 476 -12.74 -39.25 -41.30
N PRO A 477 -13.87 -38.87 -41.94
CA PRO A 477 -14.40 -37.50 -42.14
C PRO A 477 -15.90 -37.31 -41.81
N ALA A 478 -16.32 -36.07 -41.58
CA ALA A 478 -17.70 -35.62 -41.79
C ALA A 478 -17.76 -34.10 -42.11
N LYS A 479 -18.72 -33.68 -42.92
CA LYS A 479 -19.19 -32.28 -42.92
C LYS A 479 -20.23 -32.12 -41.80
N PRO A 480 -20.15 -31.10 -40.94
CA PRO A 480 -21.30 -30.63 -40.19
C PRO A 480 -22.39 -30.10 -41.15
N SER A 481 -23.67 -30.24 -40.76
CA SER A 481 -24.78 -29.55 -41.42
C SER A 481 -24.87 -28.09 -40.98
N ALA A 482 -25.62 -27.27 -41.70
CA ALA A 482 -25.65 -25.82 -41.55
C ALA A 482 -26.65 -25.35 -40.46
N ASP A 483 -26.64 -25.97 -39.28
CA ASP A 483 -27.65 -25.76 -38.23
C ASP A 483 -27.08 -25.22 -36.89
N ASN A 484 -25.77 -25.30 -36.66
CA ASN A 484 -25.13 -24.88 -35.40
C ASN A 484 -24.37 -23.54 -35.56
N ALA A 485 -25.10 -22.42 -35.58
CA ALA A 485 -24.53 -21.08 -35.75
C ALA A 485 -24.49 -20.11 -34.52
N PRO A 486 -25.25 -20.29 -33.41
CA PRO A 486 -25.33 -19.26 -32.37
C PRO A 486 -24.41 -19.43 -31.14
N GLU A 487 -23.75 -20.58 -30.97
CA GLU A 487 -22.98 -20.89 -29.74
C GLU A 487 -21.53 -20.35 -29.75
N GLU A 488 -20.90 -20.19 -30.93
CA GLU A 488 -19.48 -19.82 -31.02
C GLU A 488 -19.16 -18.37 -30.60
N THR A 489 -20.16 -17.48 -30.50
CA THR A 489 -19.92 -16.03 -30.44
C THR A 489 -19.46 -15.52 -29.08
N TRP A 490 -19.94 -16.10 -27.97
CA TRP A 490 -19.69 -15.57 -26.62
C TRP A 490 -18.41 -16.12 -25.96
N GLN A 491 -17.95 -17.30 -26.39
CA GLN A 491 -16.76 -17.97 -25.87
C GLN A 491 -15.51 -17.07 -25.92
N GLY A 492 -15.39 -16.19 -26.92
CA GLY A 492 -14.28 -15.23 -27.04
C GLY A 492 -14.14 -14.26 -25.86
N ILE A 493 -15.23 -13.96 -25.14
CA ILE A 493 -15.20 -13.14 -23.91
C ILE A 493 -14.69 -13.99 -22.73
N ILE A 494 -15.18 -15.22 -22.60
CA ILE A 494 -14.75 -16.18 -21.57
C ILE A 494 -13.24 -16.48 -21.73
N ASP A 495 -12.76 -16.65 -22.96
CA ASP A 495 -11.33 -16.85 -23.27
C ASP A 495 -10.48 -15.61 -22.93
N LEU A 496 -11.01 -14.40 -23.12
CA LEU A 496 -10.33 -13.16 -22.71
C LEU A 496 -10.27 -13.05 -21.18
N LEU A 497 -11.36 -13.34 -20.47
CA LEU A 497 -11.41 -13.34 -19.00
C LEU A 497 -10.48 -14.40 -18.39
N ASN A 498 -10.42 -15.61 -18.98
CA ASN A 498 -9.47 -16.67 -18.61
C ASN A 498 -8.02 -16.23 -18.85
N ARG A 499 -7.73 -15.60 -19.99
CA ARG A 499 -6.41 -15.05 -20.32
C ARG A 499 -5.98 -13.96 -19.33
N LEU A 500 -6.91 -13.07 -18.97
CA LEU A 500 -6.70 -12.01 -17.97
C LEU A 500 -6.44 -12.61 -16.60
N LEU A 501 -7.29 -13.52 -16.10
CA LEU A 501 -7.13 -14.20 -14.81
C LEU A 501 -5.76 -14.91 -14.72
N GLY A 502 -5.44 -15.73 -15.73
CA GLY A 502 -4.16 -16.42 -15.80
C GLY A 502 -2.95 -15.48 -15.91
N THR A 503 -3.13 -14.27 -16.44
CA THR A 503 -2.07 -13.25 -16.51
C THR A 503 -1.88 -12.54 -15.17
N LEU A 504 -2.96 -12.17 -14.48
CA LEU A 504 -2.93 -11.57 -13.15
C LEU A 504 -2.31 -12.54 -12.12
N GLN A 505 -2.70 -13.81 -12.17
CA GLN A 505 -2.13 -14.88 -11.33
C GLN A 505 -0.63 -15.10 -11.60
N LYS A 506 -0.21 -15.26 -12.87
CA LYS A 506 1.21 -15.47 -13.24
C LYS A 506 2.12 -14.30 -12.85
N ASN A 507 1.58 -13.08 -12.78
CA ASN A 507 2.31 -11.88 -12.37
C ASN A 507 2.11 -11.52 -10.89
N TYR A 508 1.47 -12.38 -10.09
CA TYR A 508 1.28 -12.20 -8.65
C TYR A 508 0.60 -10.86 -8.28
N VAL A 509 -0.36 -10.42 -9.10
CA VAL A 509 -1.08 -9.15 -8.85
C VAL A 509 -1.89 -9.27 -7.55
N PRO A 510 -1.77 -8.30 -6.61
CA PRO A 510 -2.49 -8.33 -5.35
C PRO A 510 -4.00 -8.49 -5.53
N LEU A 511 -4.62 -9.33 -4.70
CA LEU A 511 -6.01 -9.78 -4.85
C LEU A 511 -7.00 -8.63 -5.02
N PHE A 512 -6.88 -7.60 -4.19
CA PHE A 512 -7.68 -6.38 -4.27
C PHE A 512 -7.61 -5.68 -5.64
N LEU A 513 -6.42 -5.58 -6.24
CA LEU A 513 -6.26 -4.97 -7.56
C LEU A 513 -6.86 -5.87 -8.65
N ALA A 514 -6.73 -7.19 -8.53
CA ALA A 514 -7.37 -8.14 -9.45
C ALA A 514 -8.91 -8.06 -9.37
N GLN A 515 -9.48 -8.03 -8.16
CA GLN A 515 -10.91 -7.84 -7.93
C GLN A 515 -11.42 -6.55 -8.58
N LYS A 516 -10.76 -5.41 -8.31
CA LYS A 516 -11.16 -4.10 -8.90
C LYS A 516 -11.07 -4.10 -10.43
N ILE A 517 -10.05 -4.74 -11.03
CA ILE A 517 -9.94 -4.95 -12.49
C ILE A 517 -11.15 -5.75 -13.00
N PHE A 518 -11.50 -6.87 -12.36
CA PHE A 518 -12.65 -7.66 -12.78
C PHE A 518 -13.98 -6.91 -12.60
N SER A 519 -14.17 -6.18 -11.50
CA SER A 519 -15.40 -5.42 -11.28
C SER A 519 -15.60 -4.34 -12.34
N GLN A 520 -14.56 -3.60 -12.73
CA GLN A 520 -14.65 -2.65 -13.84
C GLN A 520 -14.76 -3.32 -15.22
N THR A 521 -14.18 -4.51 -15.40
CA THR A 521 -14.38 -5.29 -16.64
C THR A 521 -15.85 -5.68 -16.77
N PHE A 522 -16.46 -6.16 -15.69
CA PHE A 522 -17.88 -6.54 -15.63
C PHE A 522 -18.81 -5.33 -15.71
N GLN A 523 -18.45 -4.19 -15.12
CA GLN A 523 -19.13 -2.91 -15.31
C GLN A 523 -19.09 -2.46 -16.77
N GLY A 524 -17.96 -2.61 -17.46
CA GLY A 524 -17.81 -2.33 -18.89
C GLY A 524 -18.69 -3.23 -19.78
N ILE A 525 -18.76 -4.53 -19.47
CA ILE A 525 -19.69 -5.48 -20.11
C ILE A 525 -21.14 -5.05 -19.85
N ASN A 526 -21.48 -4.72 -18.60
CA ASN A 526 -22.82 -4.26 -18.20
C ASN A 526 -23.26 -3.06 -19.05
N VAL A 527 -22.43 -2.00 -19.11
CA VAL A 527 -22.73 -0.79 -19.88
C VAL A 527 -22.90 -1.09 -21.37
N GLN A 528 -21.99 -1.84 -21.99
CA GLN A 528 -22.03 -2.11 -23.44
C GLN A 528 -23.21 -3.01 -23.85
N VAL A 529 -23.48 -4.08 -23.08
CA VAL A 529 -24.59 -5.00 -23.37
C VAL A 529 -25.94 -4.34 -23.06
N PHE A 530 -26.07 -3.64 -21.93
CA PHE A 530 -27.30 -2.91 -21.60
C PHE A 530 -27.62 -1.82 -22.64
N ASN A 531 -26.67 -0.95 -22.98
CA ASN A 531 -26.87 0.10 -23.97
C ASN A 531 -27.20 -0.46 -25.37
N SER A 532 -26.83 -1.71 -25.65
CA SER A 532 -27.21 -2.42 -26.87
C SER A 532 -28.64 -2.98 -26.78
N LEU A 533 -29.03 -3.59 -25.66
CA LEU A 533 -30.41 -4.05 -25.40
C LEU A 533 -31.43 -2.90 -25.44
N MET A 534 -31.05 -1.70 -25.00
CA MET A 534 -31.91 -0.50 -25.03
C MET A 534 -32.13 0.07 -26.46
N GLN A 535 -31.43 -0.45 -27.47
CA GLN A 535 -31.67 -0.09 -28.87
C GLN A 535 -32.99 -0.71 -29.36
N GLN A 536 -33.75 0.05 -30.16
CA GLN A 536 -35.11 -0.32 -30.56
C GLN A 536 -35.20 -1.62 -31.37
N GLU A 537 -34.13 -1.98 -32.06
CA GLU A 537 -33.98 -3.21 -32.85
C GLU A 537 -33.62 -4.43 -31.99
N CYS A 538 -33.19 -4.23 -30.74
CA CYS A 538 -32.62 -5.26 -29.88
C CYS A 538 -33.43 -5.55 -28.62
N CYS A 539 -34.42 -4.72 -28.29
CA CYS A 539 -35.26 -4.91 -27.09
C CYS A 539 -36.37 -5.97 -27.28
N THR A 540 -35.99 -7.18 -27.75
CA THR A 540 -36.91 -8.28 -28.10
C THR A 540 -36.74 -9.49 -27.19
N PHE A 541 -37.78 -10.33 -27.08
CA PHE A 541 -37.74 -11.59 -26.31
C PHE A 541 -36.57 -12.50 -26.76
N ASN A 542 -36.39 -12.62 -28.08
CA ASN A 542 -35.35 -13.46 -28.67
C ASN A 542 -33.93 -12.95 -28.36
N MET A 543 -33.70 -11.63 -28.37
CA MET A 543 -32.44 -11.03 -27.93
C MET A 543 -32.21 -11.27 -26.43
N GLY A 544 -33.23 -11.05 -25.60
CA GLY A 544 -33.18 -11.32 -24.17
C GLY A 544 -32.77 -12.77 -23.87
N LYS A 545 -33.37 -13.74 -24.57
CA LYS A 545 -33.05 -15.18 -24.41
C LYS A 545 -31.60 -15.50 -24.77
N ARG A 546 -31.04 -14.89 -25.81
CA ARG A 546 -29.63 -15.04 -26.20
C ARG A 546 -28.66 -14.42 -25.18
N VAL A 547 -28.96 -13.23 -24.66
CA VAL A 547 -28.13 -12.61 -23.60
C VAL A 547 -28.29 -13.35 -22.27
N ASN A 548 -29.43 -13.96 -21.99
CA ASN A 548 -29.62 -14.80 -20.81
C ASN A 548 -28.71 -16.05 -20.80
N ALA A 549 -28.48 -16.67 -21.98
CA ALA A 549 -27.52 -17.77 -22.10
C ALA A 549 -26.10 -17.31 -21.75
N PHE A 550 -25.65 -16.19 -22.33
CA PHE A 550 -24.36 -15.57 -22.01
C PHE A 550 -24.21 -15.17 -20.53
N LEU A 551 -25.28 -14.67 -19.90
CA LEU A 551 -25.27 -14.39 -18.46
C LEU A 551 -25.09 -15.66 -17.63
N ASN A 552 -25.76 -16.77 -17.99
CA ASN A 552 -25.58 -18.05 -17.30
C ASN A 552 -24.14 -18.59 -17.46
N GLU A 553 -23.53 -18.42 -18.64
CA GLU A 553 -22.12 -18.77 -18.89
C GLU A 553 -21.16 -17.90 -18.05
N LEU A 554 -21.43 -16.60 -17.91
CA LEU A 554 -20.67 -15.71 -17.03
C LEU A 554 -20.87 -16.02 -15.54
N GLU A 555 -22.07 -16.41 -15.11
CA GLU A 555 -22.34 -16.82 -13.71
C GLU A 555 -21.60 -18.12 -13.38
N ALA A 556 -21.63 -19.10 -14.30
CA ALA A 556 -20.83 -20.32 -14.20
C ALA A 556 -19.33 -20.02 -14.21
N TRP A 557 -18.86 -19.10 -15.05
CA TRP A 557 -17.46 -18.67 -15.07
C TRP A 557 -17.06 -18.00 -13.75
N CYS A 558 -17.87 -17.10 -13.19
CA CYS A 558 -17.60 -16.47 -11.88
C CYS A 558 -17.56 -17.49 -10.73
N SER A 559 -18.35 -18.58 -10.85
CA SER A 559 -18.42 -19.66 -9.87
C SER A 559 -17.27 -20.69 -9.97
N LEU A 560 -16.60 -20.75 -11.13
CA LEU A 560 -15.50 -21.70 -11.42
C LEU A 560 -14.13 -21.03 -11.42
N ALA A 561 -14.05 -19.77 -11.82
CA ALA A 561 -12.91 -18.91 -11.55
C ALA A 561 -12.73 -18.77 -10.04
N THR A 562 -11.48 -18.63 -9.59
CA THR A 562 -11.16 -18.50 -8.16
C THR A 562 -11.92 -17.32 -7.55
N GLU A 563 -12.92 -17.61 -6.71
CA GLU A 563 -13.85 -16.65 -6.08
C GLU A 563 -13.10 -15.47 -5.46
N GLU A 564 -11.97 -15.75 -4.80
CA GLU A 564 -11.05 -14.76 -4.23
C GLU A 564 -10.64 -13.66 -5.23
N PHE A 565 -10.37 -13.99 -6.50
CA PHE A 565 -9.89 -13.03 -7.52
C PHE A 565 -11.03 -12.26 -8.21
N VAL A 566 -12.21 -12.86 -8.35
CA VAL A 566 -13.35 -12.23 -9.04
C VAL A 566 -14.20 -11.42 -8.07
N GLY A 567 -14.35 -11.86 -6.81
CA GLY A 567 -15.15 -11.18 -5.79
C GLY A 567 -16.58 -10.93 -6.24
N SER A 568 -17.16 -9.80 -5.81
CA SER A 568 -18.54 -9.39 -6.15
C SER A 568 -18.71 -8.85 -7.58
N SER A 569 -17.80 -9.13 -8.52
CA SER A 569 -17.87 -8.55 -9.88
C SER A 569 -19.14 -8.98 -10.66
N TRP A 570 -19.76 -10.10 -10.28
CA TRP A 570 -21.05 -10.55 -10.80
C TRP A 570 -22.22 -9.60 -10.49
N ASP A 571 -22.13 -8.83 -9.41
CA ASP A 571 -23.17 -7.86 -9.02
C ASP A 571 -23.13 -6.59 -9.87
N GLU A 572 -22.02 -6.31 -10.57
CA GLU A 572 -21.95 -5.17 -11.48
C GLU A 572 -22.80 -5.35 -12.74
N LEU A 573 -23.13 -6.58 -13.12
CA LEU A 573 -24.03 -6.89 -14.25
C LEU A 573 -25.53 -6.66 -13.94
N LYS A 574 -25.86 -6.04 -12.79
CA LYS A 574 -27.24 -5.81 -12.30
C LYS A 574 -28.21 -5.22 -13.33
N HIS A 575 -27.80 -4.22 -14.12
CA HIS A 575 -28.70 -3.57 -15.09
C HIS A 575 -29.05 -4.52 -16.25
N THR A 576 -28.04 -5.17 -16.85
CA THR A 576 -28.25 -6.18 -17.89
C THR A 576 -29.05 -7.37 -17.36
N ARG A 577 -28.73 -7.89 -16.17
CA ARG A 577 -29.46 -9.01 -15.54
C ARG A 577 -30.95 -8.68 -15.32
N GLN A 578 -31.26 -7.48 -14.80
CA GLN A 578 -32.64 -7.04 -14.55
C GLN A 578 -33.41 -6.81 -15.86
N ALA A 579 -32.80 -6.18 -16.86
CA ALA A 579 -33.43 -5.96 -18.17
C ALA A 579 -33.72 -7.28 -18.89
N VAL A 580 -32.78 -8.23 -18.87
CA VAL A 580 -32.95 -9.57 -19.44
C VAL A 580 -34.05 -10.35 -18.71
N GLY A 581 -34.16 -10.23 -17.39
CA GLY A 581 -35.26 -10.80 -16.60
C GLY A 581 -36.64 -10.35 -17.09
N ILE A 582 -36.84 -9.05 -17.32
CA ILE A 582 -38.10 -8.53 -17.92
C ILE A 582 -38.29 -9.04 -19.35
N LEU A 583 -37.22 -9.05 -20.16
CA LEU A 583 -37.30 -9.47 -21.57
C LEU A 583 -37.73 -10.94 -21.71
N VAL A 584 -37.24 -11.84 -20.85
CA VAL A 584 -37.42 -13.30 -20.94
C VAL A 584 -38.62 -13.82 -20.12
N THR A 585 -39.21 -13.03 -19.24
CA THR A 585 -40.40 -13.45 -18.48
C THR A 585 -41.59 -13.73 -19.41
N GLU A 586 -42.17 -14.94 -19.34
CA GLU A 586 -43.26 -15.36 -20.24
C GLU A 586 -44.64 -14.77 -19.84
N GLN A 587 -44.89 -14.55 -18.54
CA GLN A 587 -46.18 -14.07 -18.02
C GLN A 587 -46.14 -12.58 -17.63
N LYS A 588 -45.77 -11.69 -18.55
CA LYS A 588 -45.57 -10.25 -18.21
C LYS A 588 -46.85 -9.53 -17.77
N SER A 589 -48.03 -10.09 -18.09
CA SER A 589 -49.34 -9.55 -17.74
C SER A 589 -49.70 -9.68 -16.25
N THR A 590 -48.97 -10.48 -15.46
CA THR A 590 -49.17 -10.58 -14.00
C THR A 590 -48.26 -9.66 -13.18
N ILE A 591 -47.27 -9.01 -13.81
CA ILE A 591 -46.28 -8.17 -13.12
C ILE A 591 -46.91 -6.85 -12.69
N THR A 592 -46.79 -6.49 -11.39
CA THR A 592 -47.28 -5.21 -10.87
C THR A 592 -46.21 -4.10 -10.95
N TYR A 593 -46.63 -2.85 -10.74
CA TYR A 593 -45.71 -1.70 -10.65
C TYR A 593 -44.73 -1.82 -9.48
N ASP A 594 -45.21 -2.28 -8.31
CA ASP A 594 -44.38 -2.47 -7.11
C ASP A 594 -43.38 -3.62 -7.33
N ASP A 595 -43.78 -4.67 -8.05
CA ASP A 595 -42.87 -5.76 -8.42
C ASP A 595 -41.74 -5.30 -9.33
N LEU A 596 -42.03 -4.51 -10.38
CA LEU A 596 -40.97 -3.94 -11.23
C LEU A 596 -40.00 -3.06 -10.43
N THR A 597 -40.52 -2.12 -9.66
CA THR A 597 -39.72 -1.06 -9.05
C THR A 597 -39.02 -1.44 -7.74
N THR A 598 -39.58 -2.38 -6.98
CA THR A 598 -39.08 -2.75 -5.64
C THR A 598 -38.50 -4.17 -5.60
N ASN A 599 -39.12 -5.15 -6.28
CA ASN A 599 -38.78 -6.56 -6.12
C ASN A 599 -37.85 -7.10 -7.23
N LEU A 600 -38.11 -6.73 -8.49
CA LEU A 600 -37.48 -7.33 -9.67
C LEU A 600 -36.34 -6.47 -10.24
N CYS A 601 -36.52 -5.15 -10.32
CA CYS A 601 -35.59 -4.28 -11.05
C CYS A 601 -35.19 -2.98 -10.32
N PRO A 602 -34.75 -3.05 -9.05
CA PRO A 602 -34.40 -1.87 -8.23
C PRO A 602 -33.15 -1.10 -8.68
N ALA A 603 -32.45 -1.53 -9.74
CA ALA A 603 -31.34 -0.79 -10.35
C ALA A 603 -31.71 -0.08 -11.66
N LEU A 604 -32.88 -0.35 -12.25
CA LEU A 604 -33.33 0.28 -13.49
C LEU A 604 -34.13 1.56 -13.20
N SER A 605 -33.89 2.62 -13.99
CA SER A 605 -34.68 3.86 -13.86
C SER A 605 -36.11 3.68 -14.37
N THR A 606 -37.05 4.50 -13.90
CA THR A 606 -38.45 4.54 -14.39
C THR A 606 -38.53 4.67 -15.91
N GLN A 607 -37.60 5.42 -16.51
CA GLN A 607 -37.49 5.63 -17.97
C GLN A 607 -36.95 4.39 -18.69
N GLN A 608 -35.95 3.71 -18.12
CA GLN A 608 -35.42 2.45 -18.64
C GLN A 608 -36.51 1.36 -18.58
N LEU A 609 -37.21 1.24 -17.45
CA LEU A 609 -38.37 0.35 -17.28
C LEU A 609 -39.47 0.66 -18.29
N TYR A 610 -39.89 1.93 -18.42
CA TYR A 610 -40.88 2.35 -19.41
C TYR A 610 -40.47 1.99 -20.84
N ARG A 611 -39.19 2.22 -21.20
CA ARG A 611 -38.65 1.90 -22.52
C ARG A 611 -38.63 0.39 -22.78
N ILE A 612 -38.20 -0.43 -21.82
CA ILE A 612 -38.21 -1.89 -21.92
C ILE A 612 -39.66 -2.41 -22.05
N CYS A 613 -40.56 -2.02 -21.15
CA CYS A 613 -41.96 -2.44 -21.17
C CYS A 613 -42.73 -2.00 -22.42
N THR A 614 -42.37 -0.86 -23.03
CA THR A 614 -42.99 -0.36 -24.28
C THR A 614 -42.38 -0.98 -25.54
N LEU A 615 -41.10 -1.35 -25.51
CA LEU A 615 -40.40 -1.97 -26.65
C LEU A 615 -40.48 -3.50 -26.69
N CYS A 616 -40.74 -4.15 -25.55
CA CYS A 616 -40.89 -5.60 -25.43
C CYS A 616 -42.00 -6.12 -26.36
N LYS A 617 -41.63 -6.43 -27.60
CA LYS A 617 -42.42 -7.26 -28.49
C LYS A 617 -42.02 -8.70 -28.26
N ILE A 618 -43.00 -9.50 -27.87
CA ILE A 618 -43.03 -10.92 -28.15
C ILE A 618 -43.58 -11.02 -29.56
N ASP A 619 -42.82 -11.63 -30.46
CA ASP A 619 -43.31 -11.89 -31.80
C ASP A 619 -44.44 -12.94 -31.73
N ASP A 620 -45.46 -12.75 -32.57
CA ASP A 620 -46.64 -13.61 -32.75
C ASP A 620 -47.71 -13.75 -31.65
N ASP A 621 -47.55 -13.23 -30.42
CA ASP A 621 -48.64 -13.25 -29.41
C ASP A 621 -48.91 -11.91 -28.69
N LYS A 622 -50.19 -11.59 -28.47
CA LYS A 622 -50.65 -10.26 -28.02
C LYS A 622 -50.94 -10.15 -26.53
N ASP A 623 -51.24 -11.25 -25.86
CA ASP A 623 -51.75 -11.25 -24.47
C ASP A 623 -50.64 -11.41 -23.40
N GLN A 624 -49.37 -11.38 -23.82
CA GLN A 624 -48.18 -11.63 -22.97
C GLN A 624 -47.35 -10.37 -22.63
N ASN A 625 -47.86 -9.16 -22.88
CA ASN A 625 -47.18 -7.90 -22.55
C ASN A 625 -47.52 -7.39 -21.13
N VAL A 626 -46.69 -6.47 -20.61
CA VAL A 626 -46.91 -5.80 -19.32
C VAL A 626 -48.24 -5.02 -19.35
N SER A 627 -48.99 -5.07 -18.24
CA SER A 627 -50.31 -4.43 -18.15
C SER A 627 -50.28 -2.94 -18.57
N PRO A 628 -51.24 -2.47 -19.38
CA PRO A 628 -51.31 -1.08 -19.82
C PRO A 628 -51.47 -0.09 -18.66
N ASP A 629 -52.02 -0.51 -17.52
CA ASP A 629 -52.10 0.31 -16.31
C ASP A 629 -50.70 0.57 -15.71
N VAL A 630 -49.82 -0.44 -15.71
CA VAL A 630 -48.43 -0.34 -15.22
C VAL A 630 -47.61 0.54 -16.16
N VAL A 631 -47.76 0.38 -17.47
CA VAL A 631 -47.12 1.25 -18.49
C VAL A 631 -47.61 2.69 -18.37
N SER A 632 -48.89 2.90 -18.05
CA SER A 632 -49.47 4.23 -17.82
C SER A 632 -48.94 4.88 -16.54
N ASN A 633 -48.80 4.12 -15.45
CA ASN A 633 -48.21 4.61 -14.20
C ASN A 633 -46.73 4.98 -14.38
N LEU A 634 -45.94 4.15 -15.07
CA LEU A 634 -44.56 4.48 -15.44
C LEU A 634 -44.50 5.78 -16.27
N LYS A 635 -45.42 5.97 -17.23
CA LYS A 635 -45.48 7.18 -18.06
C LYS A 635 -45.85 8.44 -17.28
N LEU A 636 -46.74 8.35 -16.29
CA LEU A 636 -47.15 9.47 -15.43
C LEU A 636 -46.03 9.97 -14.49
N LEU A 637 -44.94 9.21 -14.38
CA LEU A 637 -43.78 9.51 -13.52
C LEU A 637 -42.55 9.98 -14.31
N ILE A 638 -42.67 10.14 -15.63
CA ILE A 638 -41.68 10.78 -16.49
C ILE A 638 -42.10 12.25 -16.66
N THR A 639 -41.17 13.19 -16.50
CA THR A 639 -41.43 14.63 -16.56
C THR A 639 -40.93 15.25 -17.86
N ASP A 640 -41.42 16.44 -18.23
CA ASP A 640 -41.04 17.11 -19.48
C ASP A 640 -39.54 17.52 -19.54
N GLU A 641 -38.80 17.44 -18.42
CA GLU A 641 -37.35 17.65 -18.38
C GLU A 641 -36.54 16.38 -18.71
N ASP A 642 -37.19 15.21 -18.87
CA ASP A 642 -36.56 13.89 -19.04
C ASP A 642 -36.41 13.39 -20.50
N GLU A 643 -36.96 14.11 -21.49
CA GLU A 643 -36.99 13.69 -22.92
C GLU A 643 -35.61 13.64 -23.62
N ASP A 644 -34.53 14.01 -22.92
CA ASP A 644 -33.18 14.08 -23.49
C ASP A 644 -32.63 12.67 -23.77
N SER A 645 -32.29 12.38 -25.03
CA SER A 645 -32.12 11.00 -25.55
C SER A 645 -31.00 10.15 -24.93
N ARG A 646 -30.20 10.71 -24.03
CA ARG A 646 -29.19 9.99 -23.22
C ARG A 646 -29.76 9.33 -21.97
N SER A 647 -30.94 9.73 -21.50
CA SER A 647 -31.54 9.29 -20.22
C SER A 647 -31.78 7.76 -20.12
N PHE A 648 -31.82 7.07 -21.26
CA PHE A 648 -31.97 5.62 -21.36
C PHE A 648 -30.65 4.83 -21.30
N SER A 649 -29.49 5.48 -21.44
CA SER A 649 -28.18 4.84 -21.49
C SER A 649 -27.44 4.90 -20.15
N LEU A 650 -26.59 3.91 -19.90
CA LEU A 650 -25.60 3.94 -18.83
C LEU A 650 -24.32 4.61 -19.34
N ASP A 651 -23.75 5.51 -18.55
CA ASP A 651 -22.41 6.04 -18.78
C ASP A 651 -21.34 5.04 -18.34
N ASN A 652 -20.27 4.91 -19.13
CA ASN A 652 -19.07 4.18 -18.74
C ASN A 652 -18.17 5.12 -17.93
N ASP A 653 -18.31 5.14 -16.61
CA ASP A 653 -17.28 5.76 -15.77
C ASP A 653 -15.93 5.04 -15.97
N SER A 654 -14.89 5.83 -16.19
CA SER A 654 -13.50 5.38 -16.35
C SER A 654 -12.61 5.84 -15.21
N SER A 655 -13.18 6.40 -14.14
CA SER A 655 -12.48 6.71 -12.90
C SER A 655 -11.82 5.46 -12.28
N ILE A 656 -10.88 5.70 -11.37
CA ILE A 656 -10.20 4.62 -10.63
C ILE A 656 -11.12 4.18 -9.49
N PRO A 657 -11.50 2.90 -9.39
CA PRO A 657 -12.62 2.44 -8.56
C PRO A 657 -12.23 2.24 -7.08
N PHE A 658 -11.20 2.93 -6.61
CA PHE A 658 -10.70 2.86 -5.24
C PHE A 658 -10.03 4.16 -4.79
N ALA A 659 -10.14 4.45 -3.50
CA ALA A 659 -9.38 5.51 -2.84
C ALA A 659 -7.99 5.03 -2.37
N ALA A 660 -7.07 5.99 -2.19
CA ALA A 660 -5.66 5.74 -1.82
C ALA A 660 -5.45 5.20 -0.39
N ASP A 661 -6.51 5.09 0.41
CA ASP A 661 -6.57 4.44 1.72
C ASP A 661 -7.08 2.99 1.65
N GLU A 662 -7.92 2.62 0.68
CA GLU A 662 -8.29 1.21 0.44
C GLU A 662 -7.05 0.35 0.15
N ILE A 663 -6.14 0.85 -0.70
CA ILE A 663 -4.84 0.21 -0.99
C ILE A 663 -4.09 -0.10 0.31
N SER A 664 -4.12 0.83 1.27
CA SER A 664 -3.41 0.70 2.55
C SER A 664 -4.03 -0.32 3.50
N ASN A 665 -5.34 -0.57 3.36
CA ASN A 665 -6.08 -1.53 4.19
C ASN A 665 -6.05 -2.95 3.58
N CYS A 666 -5.93 -3.05 2.25
CA CYS A 666 -5.87 -4.31 1.52
C CYS A 666 -4.47 -4.92 1.40
N MET A 667 -3.41 -4.19 1.76
CA MET A 667 -2.12 -4.80 2.09
C MET A 667 -2.23 -5.50 3.45
N GLN A 668 -2.74 -6.74 3.45
CA GLN A 668 -2.63 -7.62 4.61
C GLN A 668 -1.16 -7.66 5.06
N GLU A 669 -0.88 -7.31 6.31
CA GLU A 669 0.41 -7.63 6.92
C GLU A 669 0.50 -9.16 6.98
N LYS A 670 1.22 -9.75 6.02
CA LYS A 670 1.58 -11.18 6.02
C LYS A 670 2.41 -11.41 7.30
N GLU A 671 1.78 -11.80 8.40
CA GLU A 671 2.49 -12.12 9.64
C GLU A 671 3.41 -13.32 9.41
N PHE A 672 4.67 -13.04 9.12
CA PHE A 672 5.70 -14.06 8.90
C PHE A 672 6.09 -14.84 10.18
N THR A 673 5.37 -14.63 11.29
CA THR A 673 5.51 -15.31 12.59
C THR A 673 5.46 -16.84 12.48
N ASN A 674 4.77 -17.38 11.47
CA ASN A 674 4.65 -18.82 11.23
C ASN A 674 5.52 -19.34 10.06
N VAL A 675 6.32 -18.49 9.40
CA VAL A 675 7.21 -18.93 8.31
C VAL A 675 8.49 -19.49 8.90
N LYS A 676 8.59 -20.83 8.94
CA LYS A 676 9.82 -21.53 9.35
C LYS A 676 11.01 -21.04 8.53
N ALA A 677 12.05 -20.56 9.21
CA ALA A 677 13.30 -20.19 8.58
C ALA A 677 13.89 -21.35 7.77
N ALA A 678 14.51 -21.04 6.63
CA ALA A 678 15.20 -22.05 5.82
C ALA A 678 16.27 -22.75 6.67
N ILE A 679 16.38 -24.08 6.54
CA ILE A 679 17.30 -24.91 7.35
C ILE A 679 18.75 -24.40 7.23
N GLU A 680 19.14 -23.98 6.03
CA GLU A 680 20.41 -23.30 5.68
C GLU A 680 20.74 -22.07 6.55
N LEU A 681 19.71 -21.31 6.98
CA LEU A 681 19.85 -20.15 7.86
C LEU A 681 19.80 -20.58 9.34
N ALA A 682 18.93 -21.53 9.67
CA ALA A 682 18.78 -22.06 11.02
C ALA A 682 20.10 -22.64 11.56
N ASP A 683 20.89 -23.31 10.71
CA ASP A 683 22.18 -23.91 11.10
C ASP A 683 23.37 -22.93 11.09
N ASN A 684 23.14 -21.66 10.72
CA ASN A 684 24.15 -20.62 10.78
C ASN A 684 24.10 -19.89 12.14
N PRO A 685 25.17 -19.91 12.97
CA PRO A 685 25.14 -19.37 14.33
C PRO A 685 24.86 -17.85 14.40
N ASN A 686 25.04 -17.11 13.30
CA ASN A 686 24.72 -15.68 13.23
C ASN A 686 23.20 -15.40 13.16
N PHE A 687 22.37 -16.43 12.92
CA PHE A 687 20.93 -16.33 12.72
C PHE A 687 20.13 -17.15 13.74
N HIS A 688 20.72 -17.47 14.90
CA HIS A 688 20.04 -18.23 15.95
C HIS A 688 18.75 -17.55 16.45
N PHE A 689 18.65 -16.23 16.34
CA PHE A 689 17.43 -15.45 16.62
C PHE A 689 16.24 -15.72 15.66
N LEU A 690 16.40 -16.61 14.68
CA LEU A 690 15.34 -17.13 13.81
C LEU A 690 14.89 -18.56 14.20
N LYS A 691 15.34 -19.07 15.36
CA LYS A 691 14.89 -20.35 15.95
C LYS A 691 13.93 -20.17 17.14
N ASP A 692 13.83 -18.95 17.65
CA ASP A 692 13.03 -18.52 18.80
C ASP A 692 11.87 -17.61 18.34
#